data_AF-I4AFH7-F1
#
_entry.id   AF-I4AFH7-F1
#
_cell.length_a   1.000
_cell.length_b   1.000
_cell.length_c   1.000
_cell.angle_alpha   90.00
_cell.angle_beta   90.00
_cell.angle_gamma   90.00
#
_symmetry.space_group_name_H-M   'P 1'
#
loop_
_entity.id
_entity.type
_entity.pdbx_description
1 polymer ?
#
loop_
_entity_poly.entity_id
_entity_poly.type
_entity_poly.pdbx_seq_one_letter_code
_entity_poly.pdbx_strand_id
1 'polypeptide(L)'
;MKNRRLSKPIEKMLPHYDVVVIGSGYGGSISASRLSRAGKKVALLERGKEYLTGEFPDTQIEAAANMQLNLNNKRIGSESALYDFWVDEDINVFKGCGLGGTSLVNANVAIRPEKWVLKDNSFPKIQKDNAFPQVLQEESENSHSDLEEGYRLAYQMLKPNPYPESFPILKKMEAHKKSAQAMNQPFSKTDINVNFNIDGKNHVGVEQKPCNLCGDCVSGCNVGAKNTTMMNYLPDAQNFGADIFVECSVSYLEKNNDKWIIHFEILGAQRHKFDAPEMYVTADTVVLSAGTLGSTEIMLRSRDKGLEVSDKLGFHFSGNGDVLGFGYNTEEKINGIGRGQHLDRENPVGPCITSVIDMRKAKNQEEGMILQEGVVPSAMAKIFPEFMATMANLAGKDESKDGFVSEIIEKKRELESIVRGAYKGATQNTQTYLIMTHDKSAGVLTLKDNHLQISWADVGHEEIFKKASNRIGEATKALKGTSVPNPTWTKLFNKDLITVHPLGGCIMGEDSNKGVVNHKGQVFCAKNGSEQVYENLYIADGSIIPCSLGANPLLTISALSERICKIMAREKNWKIDYSLPSKPTISPEDTNEKIPLGIQFTETMKGFINPKIDEKSKCETPEQFEEEQKLGKSKNQEFKITLTVICEDLETMLKENQHLSKMIGTVEASLLSAEPLLITEGNFQLFVENEGEMETKKMVYTAKLFNPKGESYYFEGYKMIRDDKGFDLWNDTTTLYTTIFKDKENKKGQITAQGIINVHLTDFIKQMTTMQALHADTSTEKLKALYSFGKYFAGNLYDTYGGVFAKDSEFNPSATPRKKRPLRAPEPEIYPVTTSDNVKLRLTRYDARKKGENKGSVMLAHGFSVSGLIFEIDTPDTNLVEYLCAHGYDVWVMEYRTSIALPCSKDQSTADDIAMKDFPACVNKVLEVTGQKDIQLFTHCVGAITGVMAMLGGLKGVRSMVCFQVAADIIGGEQIKLKAAAHIPSLLKKFGIDTMTAYTDTNASWLDKALNTAVKVYSSVLGSETNDPIANRVTFMFSTLYEKENIDKKTFDSFHEMFGVTNLTTYEQLTLMTREKELRDFDGNNIYLPHAKDRLNIPMCFVHGEKNEVFVPEATERTYKRLKKLNPKQHYERHVIEGYGHQDCVIGKNADRDVWHFVVDFLDKN
;
A
#
# COMPACT_ATOMS: atom_id res chain seq x y z
N MET A 1 9.62 -3.63 -29.36
CA MET A 1 10.64 -4.37 -28.60
C MET A 1 10.62 -3.80 -27.19
N LYS A 2 10.27 -4.61 -26.19
CA LYS A 2 10.31 -4.16 -24.79
C LYS A 2 11.78 -4.14 -24.36
N ASN A 3 12.26 -3.02 -23.82
CA ASN A 3 13.59 -2.96 -23.23
C ASN A 3 13.62 -3.91 -22.03
N ARG A 4 14.69 -4.72 -21.91
CA ARG A 4 14.90 -5.60 -20.75
C ARG A 4 15.09 -4.75 -19.49
N ARG A 5 14.54 -5.21 -18.37
CA ARG A 5 14.79 -4.63 -17.04
C ARG A 5 16.27 -4.76 -16.68
N LEU A 6 16.87 -3.67 -16.22
CA LEU A 6 18.25 -3.59 -15.76
C LEU A 6 18.43 -4.22 -14.37
N SER A 7 17.38 -4.14 -13.55
CA SER A 7 17.38 -4.68 -12.19
C SER A 7 17.43 -6.22 -12.17
N LYS A 8 18.10 -6.76 -11.16
CA LYS A 8 18.15 -8.19 -10.84
C LYS A 8 17.15 -8.51 -9.72
N PRO A 9 16.60 -9.72 -9.70
CA PRO A 9 15.86 -10.22 -8.55
C PRO A 9 16.72 -10.18 -7.28
N ILE A 10 16.10 -9.85 -6.15
CA ILE A 10 16.80 -9.55 -4.89
C ILE A 10 17.55 -10.77 -4.33
N GLU A 11 17.08 -11.98 -4.59
CA GLU A 11 17.74 -13.23 -4.17
C GLU A 11 19.03 -13.54 -4.94
N LYS A 12 19.34 -12.77 -6.00
CA LYS A 12 20.64 -12.81 -6.68
C LYS A 12 21.68 -11.94 -5.98
N MET A 13 21.29 -11.16 -4.98
CA MET A 13 22.22 -10.35 -4.19
C MET A 13 23.23 -11.23 -3.47
N LEU A 14 24.49 -10.86 -3.61
CA LEU A 14 25.59 -11.51 -2.93
C LEU A 14 25.75 -10.95 -1.52
N PRO A 15 26.28 -11.75 -0.57
CA PRO A 15 26.51 -11.27 0.80
C PRO A 15 27.56 -10.14 0.89
N HIS A 16 28.43 -10.04 -0.13
CA HIS A 16 29.53 -9.09 -0.17
C HIS A 16 29.86 -8.60 -1.59
N TYR A 17 30.23 -7.32 -1.68
CA TYR A 17 30.66 -6.63 -2.90
C TYR A 17 31.93 -5.81 -2.65
N ASP A 18 32.72 -5.57 -3.71
CA ASP A 18 33.85 -4.64 -3.62
C ASP A 18 33.33 -3.22 -3.36
N VAL A 19 32.22 -2.85 -4.02
CA VAL A 19 31.57 -1.54 -3.88
C VAL A 19 30.06 -1.69 -3.80
N VAL A 20 29.44 -1.01 -2.82
CA VAL A 20 28.00 -0.75 -2.80
C VAL A 20 27.74 0.72 -3.09
N VAL A 21 26.92 1.00 -4.09
CA VAL A 21 26.44 2.33 -4.47
C VAL A 21 24.98 2.47 -4.04
N ILE A 22 24.65 3.53 -3.31
CA ILE A 22 23.30 3.72 -2.74
C ILE A 22 22.63 4.88 -3.46
N GLY A 23 21.51 4.61 -4.13
CA GLY A 23 20.79 5.54 -4.99
C GLY A 23 21.26 5.49 -6.44
N SER A 24 20.32 5.72 -7.37
CA SER A 24 20.55 5.58 -8.83
C SER A 24 20.42 6.89 -9.63
N GLY A 25 20.47 8.04 -8.94
CA GLY A 25 20.51 9.36 -9.58
C GLY A 25 21.80 9.61 -10.36
N TYR A 26 22.10 10.87 -10.70
CA TYR A 26 23.32 11.23 -11.42
C TYR A 26 24.59 10.67 -10.74
N GLY A 27 24.78 10.97 -9.45
CA GLY A 27 25.92 10.50 -8.67
C GLY A 27 26.09 8.98 -8.65
N GLY A 28 25.02 8.28 -8.31
CA GLY A 28 25.06 6.84 -8.15
C GLY A 28 25.21 6.08 -9.47
N SER A 29 24.50 6.50 -10.52
CA SER A 29 24.64 5.88 -11.84
C SER A 29 26.05 6.07 -12.43
N ILE A 30 26.65 7.26 -12.28
CA ILE A 30 28.04 7.54 -12.66
C ILE A 30 28.98 6.64 -11.88
N SER A 31 28.84 6.62 -10.55
CA SER A 31 29.69 5.81 -9.66
C SER A 31 29.62 4.32 -10.02
N ALA A 32 28.42 3.78 -10.21
CA ALA A 32 28.25 2.38 -10.62
C ALA A 32 28.88 2.09 -11.99
N SER A 33 28.70 2.97 -12.99
CA SER A 33 29.32 2.84 -14.32
C SER A 33 30.85 2.83 -14.23
N ARG A 34 31.43 3.84 -13.57
CA ARG A 34 32.89 4.01 -13.54
C ARG A 34 33.57 2.93 -12.71
N LEU A 35 32.99 2.54 -11.59
CA LEU A 35 33.58 1.51 -10.73
C LEU A 35 33.43 0.10 -11.34
N SER A 36 32.35 -0.18 -12.08
CA SER A 36 32.24 -1.42 -12.85
C SER A 36 33.23 -1.46 -14.01
N ARG A 37 33.42 -0.34 -14.73
CA ARG A 37 34.48 -0.18 -15.75
C ARG A 37 35.89 -0.29 -15.20
N ALA A 38 36.06 -0.06 -13.89
CA ALA A 38 37.30 -0.31 -13.18
C ALA A 38 37.52 -1.78 -12.78
N GLY A 39 36.61 -2.68 -13.19
CA GLY A 39 36.66 -4.11 -12.91
C GLY A 39 36.21 -4.49 -11.51
N LYS A 40 35.46 -3.62 -10.82
CA LYS A 40 34.95 -3.89 -9.46
C LYS A 40 33.61 -4.60 -9.53
N LYS A 41 33.38 -5.46 -8.54
CA LYS A 41 32.08 -6.08 -8.29
C LYS A 41 31.18 -5.07 -7.58
N VAL A 42 30.27 -4.45 -8.33
CA VAL A 42 29.42 -3.36 -7.85
C VAL A 42 27.99 -3.84 -7.62
N ALA A 43 27.42 -3.49 -6.46
CA ALA A 43 25.97 -3.49 -6.26
C ALA A 43 25.45 -2.06 -6.22
N LEU A 44 24.36 -1.77 -6.94
CA LEU A 44 23.60 -0.54 -6.84
C LEU A 44 22.26 -0.83 -6.15
N LEU A 45 21.94 -0.09 -5.09
CA LEU A 45 20.67 -0.21 -4.36
C LEU A 45 19.81 1.04 -4.61
N GLU A 46 18.62 0.85 -5.17
CA GLU A 46 17.64 1.91 -5.44
C GLU A 46 16.35 1.68 -4.64
N ARG A 47 15.84 2.74 -4.02
CA ARG A 47 14.60 2.71 -3.23
C ARG A 47 13.35 2.58 -4.10
N GLY A 48 13.30 3.27 -5.24
CA GLY A 48 12.15 3.26 -6.15
C GLY A 48 12.13 2.07 -7.11
N LYS A 49 11.10 2.04 -7.97
CA LYS A 49 10.91 1.00 -9.00
C LYS A 49 11.71 1.30 -10.28
N GLU A 50 11.86 0.28 -11.12
CA GLU A 50 12.34 0.45 -12.50
C GLU A 50 11.17 0.77 -13.44
N TYR A 51 11.23 1.93 -14.11
CA TYR A 51 10.22 2.37 -15.09
C TYR A 51 10.80 2.30 -16.50
N LEU A 52 10.22 1.48 -17.36
CA LEU A 52 10.59 1.38 -18.77
C LEU A 52 9.86 2.44 -19.61
N THR A 53 10.39 2.71 -20.81
CA THR A 53 9.69 3.56 -21.79
C THR A 53 8.32 2.95 -22.11
N GLY A 54 7.26 3.74 -21.89
CA GLY A 54 5.86 3.31 -22.02
C GLY A 54 5.17 3.01 -20.69
N GLU A 55 5.92 2.89 -19.58
CA GLU A 55 5.38 2.63 -18.24
C GLU A 55 5.22 3.91 -17.39
N PHE A 56 5.68 5.07 -17.88
CA PHE A 56 5.52 6.32 -17.13
C PHE A 56 4.04 6.75 -17.13
N PRO A 57 3.53 7.32 -16.02
CA PRO A 57 2.15 7.78 -15.94
C PRO A 57 1.79 8.79 -17.04
N ASP A 58 0.75 8.48 -17.82
CA ASP A 58 0.24 9.35 -18.91
C ASP A 58 -1.14 9.94 -18.54
N THR A 59 -1.80 9.40 -17.51
CA THR A 59 -3.09 9.89 -17.01
C THR A 59 -3.03 10.39 -15.56
N GLN A 60 -4.04 11.17 -15.16
CA GLN A 60 -4.19 11.65 -13.77
C GLN A 60 -4.28 10.53 -12.75
N ILE A 61 -5.00 9.47 -13.07
CA ILE A 61 -5.23 8.34 -12.16
C ILE A 61 -3.90 7.58 -11.97
N GLU A 62 -3.17 7.35 -13.05
CA GLU A 62 -1.84 6.74 -12.99
C GLU A 62 -0.84 7.61 -12.23
N ALA A 63 -0.88 8.94 -12.45
CA ALA A 63 0.01 9.86 -11.74
C ALA A 63 -0.29 9.89 -10.24
N ALA A 64 -1.57 9.89 -9.85
CA ALA A 64 -1.99 9.80 -8.46
C ALA A 64 -1.59 8.46 -7.82
N ALA A 65 -1.69 7.35 -8.56
CA ALA A 65 -1.25 6.03 -8.10
C ALA A 65 0.28 5.92 -7.94
N ASN A 66 1.04 6.77 -8.61
CA ASN A 66 2.51 6.87 -8.53
C ASN A 66 2.98 8.10 -7.72
N MET A 67 2.10 8.69 -6.91
CA MET A 67 2.42 9.79 -6.00
C MET A 67 2.71 9.26 -4.60
N GLN A 68 3.77 9.79 -3.98
CA GLN A 68 4.01 9.68 -2.55
C GLN A 68 4.19 11.07 -1.94
N LEU A 69 3.61 11.25 -0.75
CA LEU A 69 3.68 12.49 0.01
C LEU A 69 4.37 12.21 1.35
N ASN A 70 5.41 12.98 1.63
CA ASN A 70 6.08 13.05 2.92
C ASN A 70 5.56 14.27 3.66
N LEU A 71 4.71 14.06 4.66
CA LEU A 71 4.24 15.09 5.58
C LEU A 71 5.01 14.95 6.90
N ASN A 72 5.15 16.03 7.69
CA ASN A 72 5.96 16.11 8.91
C ASN A 72 6.04 14.83 9.76
N ASN A 73 4.90 14.14 9.98
CA ASN A 73 4.83 12.90 10.78
C ASN A 73 4.10 11.75 10.07
N LYS A 74 3.91 11.81 8.74
CA LYS A 74 3.14 10.80 8.01
C LYS A 74 3.53 10.70 6.54
N ARG A 75 3.79 9.49 6.07
CA ARG A 75 3.91 9.17 4.65
C ARG A 75 2.56 8.69 4.09
N ILE A 76 2.20 9.18 2.90
CA ILE A 76 1.00 8.76 2.16
C ILE A 76 1.42 8.26 0.78
N GLY A 77 0.83 7.16 0.33
CA GLY A 77 1.20 6.52 -0.94
C GLY A 77 2.27 5.43 -0.75
N SER A 78 2.71 4.83 -1.86
CA SER A 78 3.74 3.79 -1.84
C SER A 78 5.12 4.42 -1.79
N GLU A 79 6.00 3.94 -0.89
CA GLU A 79 7.34 4.48 -0.71
C GLU A 79 8.26 4.33 -1.93
N SER A 80 7.95 3.38 -2.83
CA SER A 80 8.67 3.15 -4.08
C SER A 80 8.04 3.86 -5.29
N ALA A 81 7.02 4.70 -5.09
CA ALA A 81 6.31 5.42 -6.15
C ALA A 81 7.14 6.57 -6.78
N LEU A 82 6.96 6.82 -8.08
CA LEU A 82 7.80 7.72 -8.89
C LEU A 82 7.90 9.16 -8.38
N TYR A 83 6.78 9.78 -8.03
CA TYR A 83 6.70 11.20 -7.68
C TYR A 83 6.77 11.36 -6.17
N ASP A 84 7.88 11.91 -5.68
CA ASP A 84 8.13 12.06 -4.24
C ASP A 84 8.09 13.54 -3.86
N PHE A 85 7.02 13.91 -3.13
CA PHE A 85 6.77 15.28 -2.69
C PHE A 85 6.91 15.38 -1.17
N TRP A 86 7.83 16.23 -0.73
CA TRP A 86 8.08 16.54 0.68
C TRP A 86 7.40 17.85 1.01
N VAL A 87 6.48 17.79 1.97
CA VAL A 87 5.70 18.91 2.48
C VAL A 87 6.21 19.24 3.87
N ASP A 88 7.06 20.26 3.96
CA ASP A 88 7.64 20.79 5.19
C ASP A 88 7.13 22.21 5.45
N GLU A 89 7.36 22.74 6.66
CA GLU A 89 6.81 24.04 7.09
C GLU A 89 7.39 25.24 6.34
N ASP A 90 8.65 25.17 5.89
CA ASP A 90 9.34 26.32 5.28
C ASP A 90 9.56 26.16 3.77
N ILE A 91 9.88 24.93 3.32
CA ILE A 91 10.20 24.65 1.91
C ILE A 91 9.80 23.23 1.52
N ASN A 92 9.03 23.14 0.43
CA ASN A 92 8.61 21.87 -0.16
C ASN A 92 9.65 21.38 -1.18
N VAL A 93 9.84 20.07 -1.28
CA VAL A 93 10.77 19.45 -2.25
C VAL A 93 10.04 18.46 -3.13
N PHE A 94 10.19 18.60 -4.45
CA PHE A 94 9.75 17.59 -5.40
C PHE A 94 10.94 16.88 -6.04
N LYS A 95 10.95 15.54 -6.00
CA LYS A 95 11.99 14.72 -6.62
C LYS A 95 11.43 13.43 -7.23
N GLY A 96 12.23 12.79 -8.08
CA GLY A 96 11.92 11.47 -8.61
C GLY A 96 12.44 10.34 -7.71
N CYS A 97 11.69 9.26 -7.60
CA CYS A 97 12.06 8.04 -6.87
C CYS A 97 11.90 6.82 -7.81
N GLY A 98 13.02 6.21 -8.21
CA GLY A 98 13.02 5.16 -9.23
C GLY A 98 14.42 4.93 -9.77
N LEU A 99 14.61 3.83 -10.50
CA LEU A 99 15.90 3.53 -11.13
C LEU A 99 16.22 4.62 -12.16
N GLY A 100 17.17 5.50 -11.82
CA GLY A 100 17.52 6.73 -12.54
C GLY A 100 17.29 8.03 -11.75
N GLY A 101 16.66 7.96 -10.57
CA GLY A 101 16.33 9.07 -9.69
C GLY A 101 15.56 10.20 -10.39
N THR A 102 15.84 11.45 -10.00
CA THR A 102 15.19 12.64 -10.58
C THR A 102 15.50 12.83 -12.08
N SER A 103 16.48 12.13 -12.67
CA SER A 103 16.67 12.19 -14.13
C SER A 103 15.43 11.72 -14.90
N LEU A 104 14.61 10.85 -14.30
CA LEU A 104 13.35 10.37 -14.88
C LEU A 104 12.33 11.51 -15.06
N VAL A 105 12.27 12.46 -14.13
CA VAL A 105 11.20 13.48 -14.03
C VAL A 105 11.71 14.93 -14.08
N ASN A 106 12.99 15.19 -14.31
CA ASN A 106 13.51 16.55 -14.47
C ASN A 106 13.25 17.17 -15.87
N ALA A 107 13.67 18.42 -16.07
CA ALA A 107 13.51 19.14 -17.34
C ALA A 107 14.71 19.04 -18.31
N ASN A 108 15.72 18.19 -18.04
CA ASN A 108 16.90 17.93 -18.88
C ASN A 108 17.96 19.03 -19.03
N VAL A 109 17.84 20.16 -18.34
CA VAL A 109 18.71 21.32 -18.60
C VAL A 109 20.13 21.12 -18.07
N ALA A 110 21.12 21.21 -18.95
CA ALA A 110 22.54 21.02 -18.63
C ALA A 110 23.30 22.35 -18.76
N ILE A 111 23.25 23.18 -17.72
CA ILE A 111 23.94 24.48 -17.66
C ILE A 111 25.08 24.41 -16.64
N ARG A 112 26.22 24.99 -16.98
CA ARG A 112 27.32 25.19 -16.02
C ARG A 112 27.02 26.39 -15.10
N PRO A 113 27.35 26.32 -13.79
CA PRO A 113 27.33 27.49 -12.93
C PRO A 113 28.40 28.49 -13.40
N GLU A 114 28.23 29.76 -13.04
CA GLU A 114 29.28 30.75 -13.27
C GLU A 114 30.51 30.43 -12.41
N LYS A 115 31.72 30.63 -12.95
CA LYS A 115 32.97 30.29 -12.24
C LYS A 115 33.09 30.94 -10.87
N TRP A 116 32.56 32.16 -10.72
CA TRP A 116 32.63 32.90 -9.45
C TRP A 116 31.83 32.22 -8.32
N VAL A 117 30.83 31.40 -8.64
CA VAL A 117 30.05 30.65 -7.65
C VAL A 117 30.95 29.66 -6.88
N LEU A 118 32.02 29.18 -7.52
CA LEU A 118 32.99 28.29 -6.88
C LEU A 118 34.02 29.05 -6.06
N LYS A 119 34.07 30.39 -6.07
CA LYS A 119 35.11 31.19 -5.40
C LYS A 119 34.65 31.78 -4.08
N ASP A 120 35.53 31.72 -3.07
CA ASP A 120 35.34 32.22 -1.70
C ASP A 120 35.12 33.75 -1.60
N ASN A 121 35.60 34.54 -2.59
CA ASN A 121 35.87 35.97 -2.40
C ASN A 121 34.84 36.96 -3.00
N SER A 122 33.73 36.52 -3.59
CA SER A 122 32.75 37.42 -4.26
C SER A 122 31.52 37.78 -3.43
N PHE A 123 31.26 37.06 -2.32
CA PHE A 123 30.07 37.22 -1.48
C PHE A 123 30.46 37.83 -0.11
N PRO A 124 30.23 39.12 0.18
CA PRO A 124 30.82 39.74 1.36
C PRO A 124 30.21 39.33 2.71
N LYS A 125 29.07 38.61 2.74
CA LYS A 125 28.35 38.31 4.00
C LYS A 125 27.76 36.90 4.15
N ILE A 126 27.54 36.13 3.09
CA ILE A 126 26.72 34.90 3.14
C ILE A 126 27.53 33.62 2.90
N GLN A 127 28.69 33.66 2.22
CA GLN A 127 29.44 32.46 1.81
C GLN A 127 30.69 32.09 2.63
N LYS A 128 31.17 32.94 3.55
CA LYS A 128 32.45 32.70 4.24
C LYS A 128 32.53 31.37 4.99
N ASP A 129 31.39 30.83 5.41
CA ASP A 129 31.31 29.61 6.20
C ASP A 129 30.93 28.36 5.37
N ASN A 130 30.63 28.49 4.06
CA ASN A 130 30.16 27.41 3.17
C ASN A 130 30.65 27.55 1.71
N ALA A 131 31.95 27.79 1.54
CA ALA A 131 32.60 27.82 0.24
C ALA A 131 32.97 26.41 -0.26
N PHE A 132 33.10 26.25 -1.59
CA PHE A 132 33.76 25.07 -2.16
C PHE A 132 35.22 24.99 -1.68
N PRO A 133 35.78 23.77 -1.45
CA PRO A 133 37.19 23.62 -1.13
C PRO A 133 38.12 24.32 -2.12
N GLN A 134 39.23 24.87 -1.64
CA GLN A 134 40.21 25.66 -2.37
C GLN A 134 40.62 24.97 -3.68
N VAL A 135 40.86 23.66 -3.63
CA VAL A 135 41.22 22.84 -4.80
C VAL A 135 40.19 22.97 -5.93
N LEU A 136 38.89 22.97 -5.63
CA LEU A 136 37.86 23.11 -6.67
C LEU A 136 37.81 24.54 -7.24
N GLN A 137 38.14 25.54 -6.43
CA GLN A 137 38.23 26.93 -6.90
C GLN A 137 39.38 27.08 -7.89
N GLU A 138 40.55 26.51 -7.57
CA GLU A 138 41.72 26.50 -8.44
C GLU A 138 41.47 25.69 -9.73
N GLU A 139 40.86 24.52 -9.60
CA GLU A 139 40.51 23.67 -10.74
C GLU A 139 39.52 24.35 -11.70
N SER A 140 38.60 25.18 -11.20
CA SER A 140 37.64 25.93 -12.03
C SER A 140 38.30 26.95 -12.98
N GLU A 141 39.55 27.32 -12.71
CA GLU A 141 40.34 28.21 -13.55
C GLU A 141 41.31 27.51 -14.49
N ASN A 142 41.54 26.21 -14.28
CA ASN A 142 42.43 25.42 -15.10
C ASN A 142 41.64 24.51 -16.06
N SER A 143 41.76 24.75 -17.37
CA SER A 143 41.07 23.96 -18.41
C SER A 143 41.50 22.49 -18.49
N HIS A 144 42.59 22.10 -17.82
CA HIS A 144 43.10 20.73 -17.78
C HIS A 144 42.91 20.06 -16.39
N SER A 145 42.05 20.63 -15.54
CA SER A 145 41.76 20.12 -14.20
C SER A 145 40.93 18.83 -14.21
N ASP A 146 40.90 18.14 -13.08
CA ASP A 146 40.02 16.98 -12.89
C ASP A 146 38.52 17.38 -12.90
N LEU A 147 38.17 18.61 -12.47
CA LEU A 147 36.82 19.17 -12.59
C LEU A 147 36.40 19.39 -14.05
N GLU A 148 37.24 20.02 -14.88
CA GLU A 148 36.93 20.25 -16.30
C GLU A 148 36.85 18.93 -17.07
N GLU A 149 37.69 17.96 -16.73
CA GLU A 149 37.56 16.61 -17.26
C GLU A 149 36.24 15.95 -16.82
N GLY A 150 35.81 16.14 -15.58
CA GLY A 150 34.51 15.68 -15.09
C GLY A 150 33.36 16.24 -15.92
N TYR A 151 33.39 17.55 -16.23
CA TYR A 151 32.41 18.14 -17.14
C TYR A 151 32.48 17.53 -18.55
N ARG A 152 33.68 17.32 -19.09
CA ARG A 152 33.87 16.72 -20.42
C ARG A 152 33.26 15.31 -20.51
N LEU A 153 33.52 14.48 -19.50
CA LEU A 153 33.00 13.11 -19.40
C LEU A 153 31.48 13.09 -19.24
N ALA A 154 30.94 13.96 -18.37
CA ALA A 154 29.50 14.13 -18.21
C ALA A 154 28.83 14.54 -19.53
N TYR A 155 29.41 15.50 -20.27
CA TYR A 155 28.91 15.95 -21.56
C TYR A 155 28.95 14.83 -22.62
N GLN A 156 30.00 14.00 -22.61
CA GLN A 156 30.18 12.90 -23.54
C GLN A 156 29.09 11.81 -23.40
N MET A 157 28.68 11.50 -22.16
CA MET A 157 27.63 10.50 -21.85
C MET A 157 26.21 11.07 -21.92
N LEU A 158 25.99 12.24 -21.32
CA LEU A 158 24.67 12.88 -21.27
C LEU A 158 24.25 13.46 -22.63
N LYS A 159 25.22 13.74 -23.51
CA LYS A 159 25.04 14.30 -24.86
C LYS A 159 24.04 15.48 -24.91
N PRO A 160 24.18 16.48 -24.02
CA PRO A 160 23.28 17.61 -24.04
C PRO A 160 23.46 18.42 -25.33
N ASN A 161 22.35 18.92 -25.88
CA ASN A 161 22.32 19.70 -27.12
C ASN A 161 21.17 20.74 -27.08
N PRO A 162 21.24 21.82 -27.86
CA PRO A 162 20.16 22.78 -27.93
C PRO A 162 19.05 22.30 -28.86
N TYR A 163 17.84 22.86 -28.70
CA TYR A 163 16.72 22.60 -29.60
C TYR A 163 17.09 22.94 -31.07
N PRO A 164 17.04 21.98 -32.02
CA PRO A 164 17.59 22.18 -33.36
C PRO A 164 16.84 23.25 -34.17
N GLU A 165 17.57 23.99 -35.02
CA GLU A 165 16.95 24.95 -35.96
C GLU A 165 16.09 24.27 -37.04
N SER A 166 16.34 23.00 -37.34
CA SER A 166 15.56 22.22 -38.31
C SER A 166 14.19 21.78 -37.79
N PHE A 167 13.92 21.95 -36.50
CA PHE A 167 12.64 21.59 -35.88
C PHE A 167 11.64 22.76 -35.90
N PRO A 168 10.33 22.51 -35.74
CA PRO A 168 9.31 23.55 -35.76
C PRO A 168 9.55 24.66 -34.72
N ILE A 169 9.15 25.89 -35.05
CA ILE A 169 9.21 27.03 -34.12
C ILE A 169 8.23 26.82 -32.97
N LEU A 170 8.73 26.90 -31.74
CA LEU A 170 7.92 26.73 -30.52
C LEU A 170 7.39 28.10 -30.05
N LYS A 171 6.07 28.18 -29.85
CA LYS A 171 5.41 29.43 -29.46
C LYS A 171 5.84 29.95 -28.09
N LYS A 172 6.04 29.04 -27.10
CA LYS A 172 6.62 29.36 -25.79
C LYS A 172 8.03 29.97 -25.88
N MET A 173 8.86 29.50 -26.80
CA MET A 173 10.21 30.03 -27.00
C MET A 173 10.19 31.42 -27.62
N GLU A 174 9.32 31.67 -28.61
CA GLU A 174 9.17 33.00 -29.21
C GLU A 174 8.62 34.03 -28.21
N ALA A 175 7.65 33.63 -27.38
CA ALA A 175 7.17 34.46 -26.27
C ALA A 175 8.31 34.79 -25.29
N HIS A 176 9.10 33.79 -24.88
CA HIS A 176 10.23 34.00 -24.00
C HIS A 176 11.30 34.94 -24.60
N LYS A 177 11.57 34.81 -25.90
CA LYS A 177 12.46 35.72 -26.65
C LYS A 177 11.93 37.16 -26.67
N LYS A 178 10.61 37.35 -26.84
CA LYS A 178 9.94 38.66 -26.75
C LYS A 178 10.11 39.27 -25.36
N SER A 179 9.93 38.49 -24.30
CA SER A 179 10.19 38.92 -22.93
C SER A 179 11.65 39.36 -22.74
N ALA A 180 12.62 38.59 -23.25
CA ALA A 180 14.04 38.93 -23.17
C ALA A 180 14.38 40.28 -23.81
N GLN A 181 13.82 40.53 -25.01
CA GLN A 181 13.99 41.79 -25.74
C GLN A 181 13.42 42.98 -24.95
N ALA A 182 12.22 42.83 -24.39
CA ALA A 182 11.58 43.87 -23.59
C ALA A 182 12.34 44.16 -22.27
N MET A 183 12.93 43.13 -21.67
CA MET A 183 13.77 43.25 -20.47
C MET A 183 15.19 43.74 -20.76
N ASN A 184 15.57 43.85 -22.05
CA ASN A 184 16.92 44.13 -22.50
C ASN A 184 17.97 43.17 -21.90
N GLN A 185 17.65 41.87 -21.93
CA GLN A 185 18.49 40.80 -21.38
C GLN A 185 18.91 39.79 -22.47
N PRO A 186 20.07 39.12 -22.30
CA PRO A 186 20.50 38.06 -23.21
C PRO A 186 19.51 36.88 -23.27
N PHE A 187 19.19 36.44 -24.48
CA PHE A 187 18.40 35.25 -24.76
C PHE A 187 19.25 34.20 -25.47
N SER A 188 19.12 32.93 -25.08
CA SER A 188 19.74 31.83 -25.80
C SER A 188 18.94 30.53 -25.67
N LYS A 189 19.11 29.63 -26.64
CA LYS A 189 18.69 28.23 -26.50
C LYS A 189 19.64 27.55 -25.53
N THR A 190 19.10 26.74 -24.62
CA THR A 190 19.91 26.04 -23.62
C THR A 190 20.14 24.59 -24.03
N ASP A 191 21.29 24.05 -23.63
CA ASP A 191 21.59 22.64 -23.80
C ASP A 191 20.69 21.78 -22.90
N ILE A 192 20.10 20.75 -23.51
CA ILE A 192 19.21 19.80 -22.86
C ILE A 192 19.59 18.36 -23.23
N ASN A 193 19.44 17.43 -22.28
CA ASN A 193 19.66 15.99 -22.47
C ASN A 193 18.52 15.34 -23.26
N VAL A 194 18.29 15.77 -24.50
CA VAL A 194 17.21 15.25 -25.36
C VAL A 194 17.79 14.81 -26.70
N ASN A 195 17.43 13.60 -27.11
CA ASN A 195 17.78 13.08 -28.41
C ASN A 195 16.81 13.62 -29.48
N PHE A 196 17.37 14.21 -30.53
CA PHE A 196 16.63 14.72 -31.69
C PHE A 196 16.95 13.97 -32.99
N ASN A 197 18.03 13.16 -33.00
CA ASN A 197 18.64 12.68 -34.24
C ASN A 197 18.80 11.15 -34.30
N ILE A 198 18.97 10.48 -33.16
CA ILE A 198 19.17 9.02 -33.11
C ILE A 198 17.79 8.34 -33.21
N ASP A 199 17.66 7.41 -34.14
CA ASP A 199 16.55 6.47 -34.22
C ASP A 199 17.15 5.05 -34.28
N GLY A 200 17.31 4.43 -33.10
CA GLY A 200 18.03 3.17 -32.91
C GLY A 200 18.93 3.17 -31.68
N LYS A 201 19.92 2.27 -31.66
CA LYS A 201 20.87 2.13 -30.54
C LYS A 201 21.75 3.35 -30.36
N ASN A 202 21.83 3.82 -29.12
CA ASN A 202 22.73 4.90 -28.73
C ASN A 202 24.14 4.38 -28.39
N HIS A 203 25.00 5.28 -27.90
CA HIS A 203 26.40 5.02 -27.57
C HIS A 203 26.65 4.02 -26.42
N VAL A 204 25.61 3.56 -25.72
CA VAL A 204 25.70 2.48 -24.71
C VAL A 204 24.85 1.26 -25.08
N GLY A 205 24.33 1.22 -26.31
CA GLY A 205 23.57 0.09 -26.84
C GLY A 205 22.06 0.10 -26.54
N VAL A 206 21.51 1.20 -26.00
CA VAL A 206 20.08 1.32 -25.67
C VAL A 206 19.31 1.89 -26.85
N GLU A 207 18.14 1.30 -27.16
CA GLU A 207 17.23 1.83 -28.18
C GLU A 207 16.65 3.18 -27.75
N GLN A 208 16.86 4.21 -28.57
CA GLN A 208 16.31 5.56 -28.38
C GLN A 208 15.62 6.05 -29.65
N LYS A 209 14.64 6.94 -29.46
CA LYS A 209 13.91 7.61 -30.54
C LYS A 209 14.11 9.12 -30.49
N PRO A 210 13.97 9.84 -31.61
CA PRO A 210 13.98 11.29 -31.59
C PRO A 210 12.75 11.84 -30.85
N CYS A 211 12.89 13.02 -30.25
CA CYS A 211 11.81 13.70 -29.55
C CYS A 211 10.62 13.96 -30.47
N ASN A 212 9.40 13.62 -30.01
CA ASN A 212 8.15 13.85 -30.75
C ASN A 212 7.45 15.16 -30.34
N LEU A 213 8.09 16.00 -29.52
CA LEU A 213 7.61 17.31 -29.08
C LEU A 213 6.35 17.30 -28.20
N CYS A 214 6.11 16.21 -27.45
CA CYS A 214 4.90 16.07 -26.61
C CYS A 214 4.83 17.00 -25.38
N GLY A 215 5.96 17.46 -24.83
CA GLY A 215 5.97 18.32 -23.62
C GLY A 215 6.10 17.61 -22.27
N ASP A 216 5.97 16.29 -22.20
CA ASP A 216 5.84 15.53 -20.94
C ASP A 216 7.17 15.11 -20.30
N CYS A 217 8.19 15.97 -20.41
CA CYS A 217 9.53 15.63 -19.90
C CYS A 217 9.55 15.42 -18.38
N VAL A 218 8.68 16.12 -17.65
CA VAL A 218 8.67 16.19 -16.18
C VAL A 218 7.73 15.18 -15.51
N SER A 219 6.91 14.47 -16.28
CA SER A 219 6.14 13.29 -15.84
C SER A 219 6.80 11.96 -16.23
N GLY A 220 7.91 12.01 -16.98
CA GLY A 220 8.60 10.83 -17.50
C GLY A 220 8.37 10.64 -19.00
N CYS A 221 9.45 10.33 -19.71
CA CYS A 221 9.44 10.30 -21.18
C CYS A 221 9.04 8.91 -21.72
N ASN A 222 7.78 8.76 -22.11
CA ASN A 222 7.27 7.56 -22.79
C ASN A 222 7.72 7.39 -24.25
N VAL A 223 8.51 8.33 -24.79
CA VAL A 223 9.06 8.27 -26.16
C VAL A 223 10.42 7.58 -26.19
N GLY A 224 11.17 7.63 -25.08
CA GLY A 224 12.58 7.20 -25.04
C GLY A 224 13.55 8.22 -25.61
N ALA A 225 13.12 9.47 -25.83
CA ALA A 225 13.96 10.55 -26.37
C ALA A 225 14.79 11.27 -25.30
N LYS A 226 14.34 11.25 -24.05
CA LYS A 226 15.04 11.86 -22.92
C LYS A 226 16.28 11.03 -22.58
N ASN A 227 17.47 11.61 -22.64
CA ASN A 227 18.72 10.89 -22.34
C ASN A 227 19.00 10.86 -20.82
N THR A 228 18.09 10.22 -20.09
CA THR A 228 18.15 10.01 -18.63
C THR A 228 19.30 9.07 -18.26
N THR A 229 19.60 8.92 -16.96
CA THR A 229 20.63 7.97 -16.51
C THR A 229 20.26 6.50 -16.83
N MET A 230 18.97 6.21 -16.98
CA MET A 230 18.44 4.93 -17.50
C MET A 230 18.76 4.70 -18.98
N MET A 231 19.16 5.73 -19.72
CA MET A 231 19.49 5.65 -21.14
C MET A 231 21.00 5.74 -21.40
N ASN A 232 21.82 5.96 -20.36
CA ASN A 232 23.28 6.08 -20.50
C ASN A 232 24.04 5.32 -19.39
N TYR A 233 24.28 5.92 -18.23
CA TYR A 233 25.15 5.40 -17.19
C TYR A 233 24.70 4.06 -16.59
N LEU A 234 23.39 3.84 -16.38
CA LEU A 234 22.90 2.60 -15.76
C LEU A 234 23.02 1.38 -16.70
N PRO A 235 22.58 1.46 -17.98
CA PRO A 235 22.90 0.44 -18.98
C PRO A 235 24.41 0.21 -19.13
N ASP A 236 25.20 1.28 -19.09
CA ASP A 236 26.66 1.18 -19.14
C ASP A 236 27.23 0.44 -17.92
N ALA A 237 26.74 0.71 -16.70
CA ALA A 237 27.14 -0.04 -15.51
C ALA A 237 26.83 -1.53 -15.65
N GLN A 238 25.63 -1.88 -16.15
CA GLN A 238 25.24 -3.26 -16.40
C GLN A 238 26.13 -3.93 -17.46
N ASN A 239 26.48 -3.22 -18.55
CA ASN A 239 27.37 -3.74 -19.60
C ASN A 239 28.74 -4.17 -19.05
N PHE A 240 29.16 -3.60 -17.90
CA PHE A 240 30.41 -3.94 -17.20
C PHE A 240 30.19 -4.76 -15.92
N GLY A 241 29.00 -5.33 -15.72
CA GLY A 241 28.73 -6.34 -14.69
C GLY A 241 28.17 -5.82 -13.36
N ALA A 242 27.67 -4.58 -13.28
CA ALA A 242 26.98 -4.09 -12.09
C ALA A 242 25.72 -4.91 -11.79
N ASP A 243 25.53 -5.26 -10.51
CA ASP A 243 24.30 -5.83 -9.98
C ASP A 243 23.40 -4.69 -9.49
N ILE A 244 22.21 -4.53 -10.09
CA ILE A 244 21.30 -3.42 -9.78
C ILE A 244 20.06 -3.99 -9.08
N PHE A 245 19.72 -3.46 -7.91
CA PHE A 245 18.56 -3.88 -7.12
C PHE A 245 17.63 -2.68 -6.86
N VAL A 246 16.33 -2.89 -7.05
CA VAL A 246 15.29 -1.89 -6.86
C VAL A 246 14.43 -2.22 -5.64
N GLU A 247 13.62 -1.26 -5.18
CA GLU A 247 12.82 -1.38 -3.96
C GLU A 247 13.64 -1.71 -2.69
N CYS A 248 14.93 -1.36 -2.70
CA CYS A 248 15.87 -1.49 -1.59
C CYS A 248 16.04 -0.13 -0.91
N SER A 249 15.36 0.07 0.22
CA SER A 249 15.44 1.30 1.01
C SER A 249 16.55 1.19 2.06
N VAL A 250 17.71 1.79 1.80
CA VAL A 250 18.81 1.83 2.79
C VAL A 250 18.43 2.71 3.97
N SER A 251 18.59 2.18 5.18
CA SER A 251 18.25 2.85 6.43
C SER A 251 19.47 3.57 7.04
N TYR A 252 20.56 2.85 7.27
CA TYR A 252 21.79 3.39 7.84
C TYR A 252 23.02 2.55 7.46
N LEU A 253 24.20 3.12 7.71
CA LEU A 253 25.49 2.51 7.50
C LEU A 253 26.17 2.23 8.84
N GLU A 254 26.85 1.09 8.91
CA GLU A 254 27.65 0.69 10.05
C GLU A 254 29.06 0.31 9.59
N LYS A 255 30.06 0.72 10.37
CA LYS A 255 31.45 0.33 10.14
C LYS A 255 31.79 -0.87 11.01
N ASN A 256 32.26 -1.95 10.40
CA ASN A 256 32.72 -3.16 11.07
C ASN A 256 34.14 -3.53 10.61
N ASN A 257 35.13 -3.22 11.46
CA ASN A 257 36.56 -3.31 11.12
C ASN A 257 36.86 -2.54 9.80
N ASP A 258 37.41 -3.23 8.81
CA ASP A 258 37.76 -2.66 7.50
C ASP A 258 36.61 -2.71 6.48
N LYS A 259 35.41 -3.18 6.89
CA LYS A 259 34.24 -3.34 6.02
C LYS A 259 33.08 -2.47 6.46
N TRP A 260 32.17 -2.24 5.51
CA TRP A 260 30.91 -1.56 5.71
C TRP A 260 29.75 -2.54 5.69
N ILE A 261 28.78 -2.31 6.56
CA ILE A 261 27.49 -3.01 6.59
C ILE A 261 26.42 -1.99 6.20
N ILE A 262 25.65 -2.31 5.16
CA ILE A 262 24.60 -1.46 4.62
C ILE A 262 23.27 -2.11 5.00
N HIS A 263 22.54 -1.49 5.93
CA HIS A 263 21.25 -1.99 6.41
C HIS A 263 20.11 -1.43 5.55
N PHE A 264 19.18 -2.28 5.11
CA PHE A 264 18.11 -1.89 4.18
C PHE A 264 16.82 -2.70 4.35
N GLU A 265 15.71 -2.09 3.94
CA GLU A 265 14.41 -2.75 3.81
C GLU A 265 14.06 -3.07 2.34
N ILE A 266 13.27 -4.13 2.15
CA ILE A 266 12.71 -4.51 0.85
C ILE A 266 11.24 -4.10 0.83
N LEU A 267 10.93 -2.98 0.18
CA LEU A 267 9.61 -2.34 0.26
C LEU A 267 8.49 -3.21 -0.32
N GLY A 268 8.75 -3.88 -1.45
CA GLY A 268 7.80 -4.79 -2.09
C GLY A 268 7.47 -6.04 -1.27
N ALA A 269 8.36 -6.49 -0.38
CA ALA A 269 8.16 -7.72 0.40
C ALA A 269 7.28 -7.53 1.65
N GLN A 270 7.00 -6.28 2.04
CA GLN A 270 6.17 -5.92 3.20
C GLN A 270 6.59 -6.61 4.52
N ARG A 271 7.91 -6.83 4.69
CA ARG A 271 8.48 -7.53 5.86
C ARG A 271 8.21 -6.80 7.19
N HIS A 272 8.08 -5.47 7.15
CA HIS A 272 7.73 -4.63 8.31
C HIS A 272 6.42 -5.06 9.00
N LYS A 273 5.46 -5.68 8.29
CA LYS A 273 4.21 -6.19 8.88
C LYS A 273 4.45 -7.26 9.96
N PHE A 274 5.63 -7.87 9.96
CA PHE A 274 6.04 -8.95 10.86
C PHE A 274 7.09 -8.51 11.88
N ASP A 275 7.37 -7.21 11.97
CA ASP A 275 8.45 -6.67 12.82
C ASP A 275 9.77 -7.40 12.51
N ALA A 276 10.02 -7.61 11.22
CA ALA A 276 11.21 -8.29 10.76
C ALA A 276 12.42 -7.35 10.85
N PRO A 277 13.58 -7.85 11.30
CA PRO A 277 14.83 -7.08 11.21
C PRO A 277 15.15 -6.65 9.77
N GLU A 278 15.84 -5.53 9.65
CA GLU A 278 16.37 -5.04 8.37
C GLU A 278 17.32 -6.08 7.76
N MET A 279 17.35 -6.14 6.43
CA MET A 279 18.35 -6.89 5.68
C MET A 279 19.67 -6.14 5.70
N TYR A 280 20.77 -6.80 5.38
CA TYR A 280 22.04 -6.12 5.17
C TYR A 280 22.88 -6.76 4.07
N VAL A 281 23.80 -5.97 3.53
CA VAL A 281 24.87 -6.41 2.63
C VAL A 281 26.18 -5.78 3.07
N THR A 282 27.29 -6.48 2.87
CA THR A 282 28.61 -5.96 3.23
C THR A 282 29.38 -5.44 2.02
N ALA A 283 30.25 -4.45 2.23
CA ALA A 283 31.10 -3.90 1.17
C ALA A 283 32.48 -3.47 1.67
N ASP A 284 33.47 -3.49 0.78
CA ASP A 284 34.77 -2.87 1.08
C ASP A 284 34.70 -1.34 0.96
N THR A 285 33.99 -0.83 -0.05
CA THR A 285 33.76 0.61 -0.28
C THR A 285 32.27 0.92 -0.42
N VAL A 286 31.83 2.06 0.13
CA VAL A 286 30.46 2.57 -0.03
C VAL A 286 30.48 3.92 -0.72
N VAL A 287 29.64 4.08 -1.74
CA VAL A 287 29.36 5.39 -2.36
C VAL A 287 27.89 5.73 -2.14
N LEU A 288 27.65 6.67 -1.23
CA LEU A 288 26.33 7.18 -0.93
C LEU A 288 25.93 8.25 -1.96
N SER A 289 24.78 8.05 -2.62
CA SER A 289 24.28 8.88 -3.72
C SER A 289 22.74 8.88 -3.78
N ALA A 290 22.09 8.87 -2.61
CA ALA A 290 20.64 8.83 -2.44
C ALA A 290 19.94 10.20 -2.65
N GLY A 291 20.68 11.17 -3.17
CA GLY A 291 20.27 12.57 -3.34
C GLY A 291 20.37 13.35 -2.03
N THR A 292 20.26 14.68 -2.14
CA THR A 292 20.37 15.64 -1.03
C THR A 292 19.68 15.19 0.26
N LEU A 293 18.38 14.88 0.18
CA LEU A 293 17.60 14.44 1.33
C LEU A 293 17.99 13.04 1.81
N GLY A 294 18.08 12.07 0.89
CA GLY A 294 18.29 10.66 1.24
C GLY A 294 19.68 10.38 1.81
N SER A 295 20.72 10.98 1.23
CA SER A 295 22.09 10.82 1.71
C SER A 295 22.27 11.44 3.09
N THR A 296 21.69 12.63 3.30
CA THR A 296 21.71 13.29 4.62
C THR A 296 20.91 12.49 5.65
N GLU A 297 19.73 11.96 5.29
CA GLU A 297 18.90 11.12 6.16
C GLU A 297 19.63 9.84 6.61
N ILE A 298 20.25 9.11 5.68
CA ILE A 298 21.03 7.91 5.97
C ILE A 298 22.20 8.23 6.89
N MET A 299 22.93 9.32 6.63
CA MET A 299 24.06 9.72 7.48
C MET A 299 23.62 10.16 8.88
N LEU A 300 22.48 10.85 9.01
CA LEU A 300 21.93 11.24 10.31
C LEU A 300 21.55 9.99 11.12
N ARG A 301 20.89 9.01 10.50
CA ARG A 301 20.59 7.73 11.15
C ARG A 301 21.85 6.96 11.53
N SER A 302 22.86 6.96 10.64
CA SER A 302 24.15 6.30 10.89
C SER A 302 24.86 6.91 12.10
N ARG A 303 24.84 8.25 12.23
CA ARG A 303 25.35 8.97 13.40
C ARG A 303 24.62 8.58 14.68
N ASP A 304 23.28 8.56 14.63
CA ASP A 304 22.46 8.22 15.79
C ASP A 304 22.63 6.75 16.21
N LYS A 305 23.13 5.90 15.29
CA LYS A 305 23.57 4.51 15.52
C LYS A 305 25.04 4.37 15.93
N GLY A 306 25.79 5.47 16.06
CA GLY A 306 27.14 5.49 16.61
C GLY A 306 28.26 5.75 15.60
N LEU A 307 27.97 6.01 14.32
CA LEU A 307 28.99 6.40 13.36
C LEU A 307 29.49 7.83 13.65
N GLU A 308 30.77 7.99 13.95
CA GLU A 308 31.36 9.32 14.15
C GLU A 308 31.43 10.09 12.83
N VAL A 309 30.84 11.28 12.80
CA VAL A 309 30.76 12.18 11.64
C VAL A 309 30.86 13.63 12.07
N SER A 310 31.14 14.53 11.13
CA SER A 310 31.17 15.98 11.35
C SER A 310 29.86 16.54 11.94
N ASP A 311 29.98 17.53 12.82
CA ASP A 311 28.85 18.30 13.36
C ASP A 311 28.18 19.22 12.32
N LYS A 312 28.76 19.33 11.11
CA LYS A 312 28.14 20.02 9.96
C LYS A 312 27.11 19.18 9.22
N LEU A 313 26.93 17.91 9.59
CA LEU A 313 25.90 17.06 9.01
C LEU A 313 24.50 17.65 9.22
N GLY A 314 23.75 17.79 8.12
CA GLY A 314 22.42 18.37 8.08
C GLY A 314 22.39 19.87 7.77
N PHE A 315 23.51 20.58 7.90
CA PHE A 315 23.55 22.03 7.68
C PHE A 315 23.74 22.40 6.21
N HIS A 316 23.52 23.69 5.92
CA HIS A 316 23.73 24.32 4.63
C HIS A 316 22.86 23.74 3.50
N PHE A 317 21.63 23.38 3.82
CA PHE A 317 20.63 23.02 2.82
C PHE A 317 20.22 24.24 2.00
N SER A 318 20.09 24.06 0.69
CA SER A 318 19.72 25.08 -0.29
C SER A 318 18.60 24.56 -1.20
N GLY A 319 17.65 25.43 -1.54
CA GLY A 319 16.65 25.19 -2.58
C GLY A 319 17.12 25.62 -3.97
N ASN A 320 18.41 25.94 -4.11
CA ASN A 320 19.05 26.47 -5.32
C ASN A 320 18.42 27.77 -5.84
N GLY A 321 17.76 28.53 -4.96
CA GLY A 321 17.00 29.72 -5.33
C GLY A 321 15.87 29.45 -6.33
N ASP A 322 15.27 28.27 -6.31
CA ASP A 322 14.18 27.93 -7.23
C ASP A 322 12.95 28.83 -7.03
N VAL A 323 12.44 29.40 -8.12
CA VAL A 323 11.15 30.12 -8.13
C VAL A 323 10.33 29.71 -9.34
N LEU A 324 9.14 29.18 -9.08
CA LEU A 324 8.13 28.89 -10.10
C LEU A 324 7.12 30.04 -10.18
N GLY A 325 6.71 30.42 -11.39
CA GLY A 325 5.61 31.36 -11.60
C GLY A 325 5.03 31.26 -13.00
N PHE A 326 3.98 32.04 -13.24
CA PHE A 326 3.22 31.98 -14.50
C PHE A 326 2.91 33.38 -15.03
N GLY A 327 3.00 33.55 -16.35
CA GLY A 327 2.32 34.61 -17.07
C GLY A 327 1.01 34.06 -17.63
N TYR A 328 -0.10 34.32 -16.94
CA TYR A 328 -1.42 33.79 -17.26
C TYR A 328 -2.17 34.65 -18.28
N ASN A 329 -2.93 34.02 -19.19
CA ASN A 329 -3.81 34.67 -20.15
C ASN A 329 -3.15 35.76 -21.03
N THR A 330 -1.90 35.55 -21.43
CA THR A 330 -1.12 36.52 -22.24
C THR A 330 -1.74 36.76 -23.62
N GLU A 331 -1.45 37.89 -24.28
CA GLU A 331 -1.87 38.11 -25.68
C GLU A 331 -1.25 37.07 -26.64
N GLU A 332 -0.06 36.57 -26.32
CA GLU A 332 0.63 35.54 -27.11
C GLU A 332 0.03 34.16 -26.86
N LYS A 333 -0.09 33.35 -27.92
CA LYS A 333 -0.33 31.92 -27.77
C LYS A 333 0.97 31.27 -27.31
N ILE A 334 0.92 30.42 -26.29
CA ILE A 334 2.12 29.79 -25.71
C ILE A 334 2.21 28.31 -26.07
N ASN A 335 1.08 27.59 -26.00
CA ASN A 335 1.02 26.13 -26.15
C ASN A 335 1.91 25.39 -25.11
N GLY A 336 1.91 25.86 -23.86
CA GLY A 336 2.78 25.35 -22.78
C GLY A 336 2.24 24.14 -22.00
N ILE A 337 1.27 23.39 -22.54
CA ILE A 337 0.68 22.22 -21.88
C ILE A 337 1.02 20.97 -22.69
N GLY A 338 1.62 19.98 -22.02
CA GLY A 338 2.00 18.69 -22.61
C GLY A 338 0.80 17.93 -23.16
N ARG A 339 1.04 17.07 -24.15
CA ARG A 339 0.01 16.44 -25.00
C ARG A 339 -0.10 14.92 -24.84
N GLY A 340 0.74 14.28 -24.03
CA GLY A 340 0.78 12.83 -23.91
C GLY A 340 0.98 12.17 -25.27
N GLN A 341 0.17 11.15 -25.55
CA GLN A 341 0.12 10.50 -26.85
C GLN A 341 -0.65 11.28 -27.94
N HIS A 342 -1.40 12.33 -27.58
CA HIS A 342 -2.23 13.11 -28.51
C HIS A 342 -1.47 14.27 -29.15
N LEU A 343 -0.49 13.94 -29.99
CA LEU A 343 0.38 14.93 -30.65
C LEU A 343 -0.39 15.89 -31.55
N ASP A 344 -0.09 17.19 -31.42
CA ASP A 344 -0.53 18.24 -32.33
C ASP A 344 0.68 18.69 -33.16
N ARG A 345 0.74 18.24 -34.42
CA ARG A 345 1.86 18.56 -35.33
C ARG A 345 1.83 20.01 -35.82
N GLU A 346 0.66 20.65 -35.82
CA GLU A 346 0.51 22.03 -36.26
C GLU A 346 0.90 23.01 -35.14
N ASN A 347 0.66 22.62 -33.88
CA ASN A 347 0.96 23.41 -32.70
C ASN A 347 1.81 22.61 -31.69
N PRO A 348 3.07 22.30 -32.02
CA PRO A 348 3.94 21.51 -31.15
C PRO A 348 4.26 22.25 -29.84
N VAL A 349 4.41 21.47 -28.77
CA VAL A 349 4.77 21.97 -27.43
C VAL A 349 6.29 22.05 -27.31
N GLY A 350 6.99 20.99 -27.74
CA GLY A 350 8.44 20.84 -27.61
C GLY A 350 8.87 20.30 -26.25
N PRO A 351 10.19 20.12 -26.01
CA PRO A 351 10.72 19.76 -24.68
C PRO A 351 10.30 20.76 -23.60
N CYS A 352 10.27 20.32 -22.33
CA CYS A 352 9.78 21.16 -21.23
C CYS A 352 10.49 22.52 -21.15
N ILE A 353 11.82 22.52 -21.20
CA ILE A 353 12.64 23.73 -21.24
C ILE A 353 13.49 23.70 -22.49
N THR A 354 13.59 24.83 -23.18
CA THR A 354 14.37 24.96 -24.43
C THR A 354 15.20 26.25 -24.51
N SER A 355 14.91 27.25 -23.67
CA SER A 355 15.59 28.55 -23.71
C SER A 355 15.72 29.19 -22.34
N VAL A 356 16.69 30.11 -22.24
CA VAL A 356 17.01 30.89 -21.03
C VAL A 356 17.11 32.38 -21.37
N ILE A 357 16.64 33.21 -20.43
CA ILE A 357 17.05 34.60 -20.28
C ILE A 357 18.14 34.62 -19.21
N ASP A 358 19.37 34.96 -19.59
CA ASP A 358 20.54 34.86 -18.73
C ASP A 358 20.87 36.22 -18.11
N MET A 359 20.54 36.38 -16.82
CA MET A 359 20.80 37.58 -16.03
C MET A 359 21.94 37.37 -15.02
N ARG A 360 22.75 36.32 -15.16
CA ARG A 360 23.81 36.00 -14.18
C ARG A 360 24.97 36.99 -14.16
N LYS A 361 25.13 37.80 -15.21
CA LYS A 361 26.11 38.90 -15.29
C LYS A 361 25.60 40.22 -14.71
N ALA A 362 24.74 40.15 -13.69
CA ALA A 362 24.22 41.31 -12.98
C ALA A 362 25.36 42.12 -12.31
N LYS A 363 25.13 43.42 -12.08
CA LYS A 363 26.10 44.30 -11.40
C LYS A 363 26.42 43.81 -9.99
N ASN A 364 25.40 43.36 -9.26
CA ASN A 364 25.55 42.61 -8.03
C ASN A 364 25.43 41.12 -8.39
N GLN A 365 26.52 40.36 -8.24
CA GLN A 365 26.55 38.95 -8.61
C GLN A 365 25.55 38.10 -7.82
N GLU A 366 25.26 38.50 -6.57
CA GLU A 366 24.27 37.84 -5.70
C GLU A 366 22.83 37.96 -6.23
N GLU A 367 22.57 38.91 -7.13
CA GLU A 367 21.28 39.09 -7.81
C GLU A 367 21.23 38.36 -9.16
N GLY A 368 22.31 37.66 -9.52
CA GLY A 368 22.38 36.84 -10.72
C GLY A 368 21.30 35.76 -10.71
N MET A 369 20.67 35.57 -11.87
CA MET A 369 19.66 34.53 -12.03
C MET A 369 19.52 34.13 -13.50
N ILE A 370 18.96 32.94 -13.72
CA ILE A 370 18.47 32.52 -15.04
C ILE A 370 16.96 32.36 -14.97
N LEU A 371 16.28 32.82 -16.02
CA LEU A 371 14.83 32.65 -16.19
C LEU A 371 14.61 31.70 -17.37
N GLN A 372 13.90 30.61 -17.12
CA GLN A 372 13.59 29.55 -18.07
C GLN A 372 12.11 29.51 -18.38
N GLU A 373 11.79 29.13 -19.60
CA GLU A 373 10.42 28.82 -20.02
C GLU A 373 10.14 27.32 -19.85
N GLY A 374 8.95 26.97 -19.34
CA GLY A 374 8.58 25.60 -18.97
C GLY A 374 7.32 25.07 -19.64
N VAL A 375 7.00 23.80 -19.39
CA VAL A 375 5.78 23.12 -19.82
C VAL A 375 5.11 22.44 -18.62
N VAL A 376 3.79 22.57 -18.53
CA VAL A 376 2.97 21.81 -17.58
C VAL A 376 2.66 20.43 -18.19
N PRO A 377 2.90 19.32 -17.48
CA PRO A 377 2.69 17.98 -18.04
C PRO A 377 1.22 17.71 -18.34
N SER A 378 0.95 16.88 -19.35
CA SER A 378 -0.39 16.46 -19.80
C SER A 378 -1.24 15.86 -18.66
N ALA A 379 -0.60 15.16 -17.73
CA ALA A 379 -1.23 14.64 -16.52
C ALA A 379 -1.94 15.74 -15.69
N MET A 380 -1.48 16.99 -15.72
CA MET A 380 -2.14 18.09 -14.99
C MET A 380 -3.21 18.83 -15.82
N ALA A 381 -3.35 18.54 -17.11
CA ALA A 381 -4.14 19.35 -18.03
C ALA A 381 -5.62 19.50 -17.66
N LYS A 382 -6.27 18.52 -17.01
CA LYS A 382 -7.71 18.65 -16.68
C LYS A 382 -8.00 19.61 -15.53
N ILE A 383 -7.09 19.68 -14.55
CA ILE A 383 -7.28 20.50 -13.35
C ILE A 383 -6.66 21.90 -13.47
N PHE A 384 -5.73 22.07 -14.43
CA PHE A 384 -4.98 23.29 -14.62
C PHE A 384 -5.84 24.56 -14.89
N PRO A 385 -6.94 24.51 -15.67
CA PRO A 385 -7.75 25.71 -15.95
C PRO A 385 -8.37 26.34 -14.70
N GLU A 386 -9.05 25.54 -13.89
CA GLU A 386 -9.71 26.01 -12.67
C GLU A 386 -8.68 26.46 -11.62
N PHE A 387 -7.57 25.74 -11.51
CA PHE A 387 -6.45 26.11 -10.66
C PHE A 387 -5.89 27.49 -11.04
N MET A 388 -5.58 27.72 -12.32
CA MET A 388 -5.01 28.99 -12.78
C MET A 388 -5.97 30.15 -12.65
N ALA A 389 -7.26 29.97 -12.97
CA ALA A 389 -8.27 31.01 -12.78
C ALA A 389 -8.41 31.41 -11.30
N THR A 390 -8.38 30.42 -10.41
CA THR A 390 -8.43 30.66 -8.95
C THR A 390 -7.19 31.43 -8.47
N MET A 391 -6.00 30.98 -8.87
CA MET A 391 -4.75 31.61 -8.46
C MET A 391 -4.57 33.02 -9.02
N ALA A 392 -4.98 33.25 -10.27
CA ALA A 392 -4.98 34.58 -10.86
C ALA A 392 -5.90 35.56 -10.11
N ASN A 393 -7.08 35.11 -9.67
CA ASN A 393 -7.99 35.94 -8.88
C ASN A 393 -7.48 36.22 -7.45
N LEU A 394 -6.83 35.24 -6.81
CA LEU A 394 -6.39 35.36 -5.42
C LEU A 394 -5.05 36.09 -5.26
N ALA A 395 -4.13 35.90 -6.20
CA ALA A 395 -2.74 36.32 -6.08
C ALA A 395 -2.15 36.93 -7.36
N GLY A 396 -2.93 37.00 -8.45
CA GLY A 396 -2.47 37.55 -9.71
C GLY A 396 -2.33 39.07 -9.67
N LYS A 397 -1.31 39.57 -10.36
CA LYS A 397 -1.16 40.99 -10.67
C LYS A 397 -1.29 41.16 -12.17
N ASP A 398 -2.36 41.82 -12.58
CA ASP A 398 -2.60 42.17 -13.97
C ASP A 398 -1.52 43.15 -14.43
N GLU A 399 -0.69 42.70 -15.37
CA GLU A 399 0.37 43.52 -15.97
C GLU A 399 -0.07 44.10 -17.33
N SER A 400 -1.30 43.80 -17.76
CA SER A 400 -1.95 44.51 -18.86
C SER A 400 -2.39 45.90 -18.36
N LYS A 401 -2.34 46.91 -19.23
CA LYS A 401 -2.81 48.27 -18.92
C LYS A 401 -3.65 48.81 -20.07
N ASP A 402 -4.58 48.02 -20.57
CA ASP A 402 -5.36 48.36 -21.76
C ASP A 402 -6.86 48.26 -21.44
N GLY A 403 -7.64 49.28 -21.84
CA GLY A 403 -9.02 49.53 -21.39
C GLY A 403 -10.08 48.45 -21.70
N PHE A 404 -11.35 48.76 -21.40
CA PHE A 404 -12.54 47.86 -21.34
C PHE A 404 -12.68 46.74 -22.40
N VAL A 405 -12.14 46.90 -23.61
CA VAL A 405 -12.18 45.87 -24.67
C VAL A 405 -11.24 44.69 -24.37
N SER A 406 -10.07 44.93 -23.76
CA SER A 406 -9.11 43.87 -23.39
C SER A 406 -9.71 42.95 -22.32
N GLU A 407 -10.33 43.54 -21.29
CA GLU A 407 -10.98 42.80 -20.20
C GLU A 407 -12.06 41.82 -20.70
N ILE A 408 -12.82 42.20 -21.73
CA ILE A 408 -13.84 41.32 -22.32
C ILE A 408 -13.20 40.13 -23.03
N ILE A 409 -12.12 40.36 -23.78
CA ILE A 409 -11.40 39.31 -24.52
C ILE A 409 -10.74 38.33 -23.53
N GLU A 410 -10.14 38.84 -22.47
CA GLU A 410 -9.54 38.05 -21.40
C GLU A 410 -10.57 37.16 -20.69
N LYS A 411 -11.69 37.72 -20.22
CA LYS A 411 -12.77 36.95 -19.60
C LYS A 411 -13.36 35.90 -20.53
N LYS A 412 -13.46 36.19 -21.83
CA LYS A 412 -13.90 35.22 -22.84
C LYS A 412 -12.93 34.04 -22.95
N ARG A 413 -11.62 34.29 -22.93
CA ARG A 413 -10.58 33.24 -22.97
C ARG A 413 -10.56 32.40 -21.69
N GLU A 414 -10.78 33.01 -20.53
CA GLU A 414 -10.91 32.27 -19.27
C GLU A 414 -12.09 31.30 -19.29
N LEU A 415 -13.28 31.80 -19.67
CA LEU A 415 -14.47 30.97 -19.84
C LEU A 415 -14.23 29.86 -20.88
N GLU A 416 -13.54 30.18 -21.97
CA GLU A 416 -13.18 29.20 -22.99
C GLU A 416 -12.29 28.08 -22.43
N SER A 417 -11.29 28.39 -21.59
CA SER A 417 -10.45 27.36 -20.96
C SER A 417 -11.20 26.50 -19.95
N ILE A 418 -12.17 27.06 -19.22
CA ILE A 418 -13.02 26.32 -18.27
C ILE A 418 -13.94 25.36 -19.02
N VAL A 419 -14.55 25.81 -20.13
CA VAL A 419 -15.54 25.01 -20.88
C VAL A 419 -14.89 24.02 -21.85
N ARG A 420 -13.78 24.40 -22.50
CA ARG A 420 -13.14 23.60 -23.57
C ARG A 420 -11.84 22.92 -23.15
N GLY A 421 -11.41 23.09 -21.89
CA GLY A 421 -10.22 22.48 -21.30
C GLY A 421 -8.91 23.23 -21.57
N ALA A 422 -7.81 22.72 -21.00
CA ALA A 422 -6.53 23.44 -20.91
C ALA A 422 -5.83 23.79 -22.23
N TYR A 423 -6.23 23.17 -23.33
CA TYR A 423 -5.60 23.37 -24.64
C TYR A 423 -6.19 24.52 -25.45
N LYS A 424 -7.15 25.27 -24.88
CA LYS A 424 -7.80 26.44 -25.49
C LYS A 424 -7.96 27.55 -24.46
N GLY A 425 -8.19 28.78 -24.92
CA GLY A 425 -8.47 29.91 -24.04
C GLY A 425 -7.24 30.35 -23.21
N ALA A 426 -7.48 30.78 -21.97
CA ALA A 426 -6.47 31.44 -21.15
C ALA A 426 -5.26 30.54 -20.81
N THR A 427 -5.49 29.26 -20.57
CA THR A 427 -4.42 28.27 -20.28
C THR A 427 -3.52 27.99 -21.47
N GLN A 428 -4.05 27.99 -22.70
CA GLN A 428 -3.23 27.89 -23.92
C GLN A 428 -2.27 29.10 -24.06
N ASN A 429 -2.68 30.23 -23.50
CA ASN A 429 -1.98 31.50 -23.50
C ASN A 429 -1.20 31.73 -22.19
N THR A 430 -0.90 30.66 -21.45
CA THR A 430 -0.16 30.74 -20.18
C THR A 430 1.28 30.30 -20.36
N GLN A 431 2.22 31.16 -19.96
CA GLN A 431 3.67 30.91 -19.95
C GLN A 431 4.11 30.45 -18.56
N THR A 432 4.75 29.30 -18.48
CA THR A 432 5.41 28.83 -17.25
C THR A 432 6.83 29.36 -17.19
N TYR A 433 7.22 29.85 -16.03
CA TYR A 433 8.55 30.40 -15.75
C TYR A 433 9.20 29.67 -14.58
N LEU A 434 10.46 29.28 -14.74
CA LEU A 434 11.30 28.75 -13.67
C LEU A 434 12.56 29.60 -13.54
N ILE A 435 12.86 30.08 -12.34
CA ILE A 435 14.07 30.84 -12.03
C ILE A 435 14.99 30.01 -11.14
N MET A 436 16.29 30.09 -11.39
CA MET A 436 17.33 29.71 -10.44
C MET A 436 18.16 30.95 -10.08
N THR A 437 18.34 31.19 -8.79
CA THR A 437 19.10 32.32 -8.24
C THR A 437 19.88 31.89 -6.98
N HIS A 438 20.39 32.85 -6.21
CA HIS A 438 21.25 32.58 -5.06
C HIS A 438 20.51 32.80 -3.73
N ASP A 439 20.09 31.70 -3.09
CA ASP A 439 19.61 31.71 -1.71
C ASP A 439 20.78 31.67 -0.71
N LYS A 440 20.48 31.91 0.57
CA LYS A 440 21.49 31.90 1.65
C LYS A 440 22.02 30.51 2.02
N SER A 441 21.40 29.43 1.53
CA SER A 441 21.77 28.06 1.87
C SER A 441 21.84 27.85 3.39
N ALA A 442 20.83 28.34 4.12
CA ALA A 442 20.79 28.36 5.58
C ALA A 442 19.85 27.29 6.17
N GLY A 443 19.27 26.43 5.33
CA GLY A 443 18.39 25.36 5.79
C GLY A 443 19.14 24.30 6.57
N VAL A 444 18.44 23.65 7.50
CA VAL A 444 18.95 22.57 8.32
C VAL A 444 18.04 21.35 8.18
N LEU A 445 18.65 20.21 7.88
CA LEU A 445 18.02 18.90 7.82
C LEU A 445 18.26 18.17 9.13
N THR A 446 17.18 17.78 9.82
CA THR A 446 17.26 17.07 11.10
C THR A 446 16.33 15.86 11.12
N LEU A 447 16.61 14.89 11.98
CA LEU A 447 15.70 13.77 12.24
C LEU A 447 14.82 14.10 13.46
N LYS A 448 13.51 13.94 13.30
CA LYS A 448 12.53 13.98 14.38
C LYS A 448 11.68 12.72 14.29
N ASP A 449 11.65 11.93 15.37
CA ASP A 449 10.94 10.63 15.39
C ASP A 449 11.29 9.72 14.19
N ASN A 450 12.58 9.71 13.80
CA ASN A 450 13.12 8.99 12.64
C ASN A 450 12.63 9.48 11.25
N HIS A 451 11.95 10.62 11.19
CA HIS A 451 11.58 11.30 9.95
C HIS A 451 12.49 12.52 9.71
N LEU A 452 12.98 12.67 8.47
CA LEU A 452 13.74 13.85 8.07
C LEU A 452 12.80 15.06 7.97
N GLN A 453 13.22 16.19 8.55
CA GLN A 453 12.51 17.46 8.49
C GLN A 453 13.45 18.57 8.00
N ILE A 454 12.88 19.51 7.25
CA ILE A 454 13.59 20.68 6.75
C ILE A 454 13.17 21.89 7.60
N SER A 455 14.15 22.57 8.20
CA SER A 455 13.93 23.81 8.94
C SER A 455 14.72 24.95 8.31
N TRP A 456 14.02 26.01 7.91
CA TRP A 456 14.59 27.22 7.34
C TRP A 456 13.66 28.42 7.56
N ALA A 457 13.65 28.89 8.80
CA ALA A 457 12.81 30.02 9.19
C ALA A 457 12.98 31.23 8.24
N ASP A 458 11.85 31.79 7.83
CA ASP A 458 11.72 32.99 7.01
C ASP A 458 12.32 32.92 5.59
N VAL A 459 12.61 31.73 5.05
CA VAL A 459 13.20 31.60 3.69
C VAL A 459 12.38 32.32 2.61
N GLY A 460 11.05 32.21 2.65
CA GLY A 460 10.15 32.90 1.71
C GLY A 460 10.12 34.44 1.82
N HIS A 461 10.81 35.01 2.81
CA HIS A 461 10.95 36.45 3.02
C HIS A 461 12.29 37.02 2.53
N GLU A 462 13.21 36.19 2.04
CA GLU A 462 14.48 36.68 1.51
C GLU A 462 14.25 37.60 0.29
N GLU A 463 15.00 38.71 0.24
CA GLU A 463 14.83 39.75 -0.78
C GLU A 463 15.01 39.21 -2.21
N ILE A 464 15.84 38.18 -2.37
CA ILE A 464 16.14 37.59 -3.67
C ILE A 464 14.90 36.95 -4.31
N PHE A 465 14.03 36.30 -3.55
CA PHE A 465 12.78 35.72 -4.07
C PHE A 465 11.83 36.82 -4.55
N LYS A 466 11.76 37.95 -3.85
CA LYS A 466 11.00 39.13 -4.30
C LYS A 466 11.55 39.68 -5.61
N LYS A 467 12.88 39.74 -5.77
CA LYS A 467 13.53 40.15 -7.03
C LYS A 467 13.20 39.18 -8.16
N ALA A 468 13.29 37.87 -7.92
CA ALA A 468 12.92 36.84 -8.89
C ALA A 468 11.44 36.97 -9.33
N SER A 469 10.51 37.15 -8.38
CA SER A 469 9.09 37.39 -8.69
C SER A 469 8.88 38.65 -9.54
N ASN A 470 9.62 39.73 -9.27
CA ASN A 470 9.54 40.95 -10.08
C ASN A 470 10.00 40.71 -11.51
N ARG A 471 11.04 39.87 -11.73
CA ARG A 471 11.49 39.50 -13.08
C ARG A 471 10.44 38.69 -13.84
N ILE A 472 9.70 37.80 -13.17
CA ILE A 472 8.55 37.12 -13.77
C ILE A 472 7.46 38.13 -14.17
N GLY A 473 7.20 39.13 -13.33
CA GLY A 473 6.29 40.23 -13.66
C GLY A 473 6.72 41.03 -14.89
N GLU A 474 8.00 41.41 -14.98
CA GLU A 474 8.57 42.10 -16.15
C GLU A 474 8.46 41.26 -17.43
N ALA A 475 8.80 39.96 -17.35
CA ALA A 475 8.67 39.03 -18.47
C ALA A 475 7.21 38.86 -18.92
N THR A 476 6.28 38.78 -17.96
CA THR A 476 4.84 38.66 -18.22
C THR A 476 4.25 39.93 -18.81
N LYS A 477 4.67 41.10 -18.33
CA LYS A 477 4.27 42.41 -18.86
C LYS A 477 4.59 42.54 -20.34
N ALA A 478 5.74 42.03 -20.79
CA ALA A 478 6.11 42.00 -22.21
C ALA A 478 5.14 41.19 -23.08
N LEU A 479 4.43 40.22 -22.48
CA LEU A 479 3.43 39.38 -23.11
C LEU A 479 1.99 39.85 -22.85
N LYS A 480 1.81 40.92 -22.05
CA LYS A 480 0.52 41.46 -21.62
C LYS A 480 -0.42 40.39 -21.05
N GLY A 481 -0.02 39.82 -19.91
CA GLY A 481 -0.87 38.89 -19.15
C GLY A 481 -0.84 39.18 -17.66
N THR A 482 -1.46 38.30 -16.89
CA THR A 482 -1.49 38.36 -15.43
C THR A 482 -0.31 37.60 -14.86
N SER A 483 0.56 38.27 -14.11
CA SER A 483 1.64 37.58 -13.40
C SER A 483 1.06 36.86 -12.18
N VAL A 484 1.26 35.56 -12.10
CA VAL A 484 0.83 34.70 -10.99
C VAL A 484 2.09 34.19 -10.30
N PRO A 485 2.32 34.54 -9.02
CA PRO A 485 3.48 34.07 -8.27
C PRO A 485 3.36 32.57 -7.98
N ASN A 486 4.40 31.99 -7.37
CA ASN A 486 4.39 30.59 -6.94
C ASN A 486 3.10 30.25 -6.16
N PRO A 487 2.38 29.16 -6.52
CA PRO A 487 1.12 28.80 -5.86
C PRO A 487 1.19 28.60 -4.35
N THR A 488 2.33 28.14 -3.82
CA THR A 488 2.56 28.01 -2.37
C THR A 488 2.92 29.35 -1.72
N TRP A 489 3.25 30.38 -2.52
CA TRP A 489 3.63 31.71 -2.06
C TRP A 489 2.42 32.66 -1.93
N THR A 490 1.36 32.22 -1.24
CA THR A 490 0.22 33.07 -0.90
C THR A 490 0.14 33.30 0.61
N LYS A 491 -0.58 34.35 1.06
CA LYS A 491 -0.86 34.56 2.50
C LYS A 491 -1.58 33.37 3.16
N LEU A 492 -2.19 32.48 2.38
CA LEU A 492 -2.93 31.31 2.85
C LEU A 492 -2.00 30.12 3.19
N PHE A 493 -0.81 30.07 2.58
CA PHE A 493 0.20 29.02 2.74
C PHE A 493 1.53 29.61 3.23
N ASN A 494 1.47 30.61 4.13
CA ASN A 494 2.59 31.25 4.84
C ASN A 494 3.87 31.65 4.04
N LYS A 495 3.80 31.73 2.72
CA LYS A 495 4.94 31.96 1.81
C LYS A 495 5.90 30.77 1.63
N ASP A 496 5.39 29.54 1.71
CA ASP A 496 6.19 28.33 1.53
C ASP A 496 6.81 28.29 0.11
N LEU A 497 8.08 27.91 0.02
CA LEU A 497 8.79 27.73 -1.26
C LEU A 497 8.61 26.31 -1.80
N ILE A 498 8.88 26.11 -3.09
CA ILE A 498 9.03 24.79 -3.70
C ILE A 498 10.36 24.74 -4.45
N THR A 499 11.14 23.69 -4.22
CA THR A 499 12.36 23.43 -4.97
C THR A 499 12.31 22.07 -5.65
N VAL A 500 12.87 22.01 -6.86
CA VAL A 500 13.16 20.77 -7.59
C VAL A 500 14.68 20.51 -7.66
N HIS A 501 15.46 21.39 -7.03
CA HIS A 501 16.92 21.37 -6.99
C HIS A 501 17.43 21.45 -5.54
N PRO A 502 17.05 20.51 -4.64
CA PRO A 502 17.61 20.49 -3.29
C PRO A 502 19.12 20.23 -3.35
N LEU A 503 19.91 21.00 -2.61
CA LEU A 503 21.37 20.88 -2.47
C LEU A 503 21.80 20.96 -1.00
N GLY A 504 22.96 20.40 -0.65
CA GLY A 504 23.56 20.54 0.69
C GLY A 504 23.16 19.48 1.73
N GLY A 505 23.51 19.68 2.99
CA GLY A 505 23.30 18.71 4.08
C GLY A 505 24.50 17.80 4.35
N CYS A 506 25.28 17.42 3.32
CA CYS A 506 26.54 16.68 3.47
C CYS A 506 27.72 17.43 2.82
N ILE A 507 27.77 18.75 3.03
CA ILE A 507 28.58 19.68 2.23
C ILE A 507 30.09 19.37 2.22
N MET A 508 30.75 19.70 1.12
CA MET A 508 32.21 19.69 1.04
C MET A 508 32.84 20.77 1.92
N GLY A 509 33.99 20.46 2.52
CA GLY A 509 34.82 21.43 3.26
C GLY A 509 36.29 21.01 3.31
N GLU A 510 37.13 21.89 3.84
CA GLU A 510 38.56 21.62 4.05
C GLU A 510 38.79 20.60 5.19
N ASP A 511 37.96 20.69 6.23
CA ASP A 511 38.06 19.91 7.45
C ASP A 511 36.66 19.68 8.04
N SER A 512 36.59 18.88 9.12
CA SER A 512 35.33 18.54 9.77
C SER A 512 34.57 19.71 10.40
N ASN A 513 35.18 20.90 10.58
CA ASN A 513 34.48 22.11 11.05
C ASN A 513 33.82 22.87 9.89
N LYS A 514 34.23 22.62 8.64
CA LYS A 514 33.74 23.33 7.46
C LYS A 514 32.89 22.45 6.55
N GLY A 515 32.95 21.13 6.68
CA GLY A 515 32.11 20.23 5.90
C GLY A 515 31.96 18.83 6.49
N VAL A 516 31.18 18.02 5.80
CA VAL A 516 30.93 16.60 6.10
C VAL A 516 31.83 15.70 5.28
N VAL A 517 32.18 16.14 4.07
CA VAL A 517 33.11 15.45 3.19
C VAL A 517 34.26 16.35 2.78
N ASN A 518 35.41 15.76 2.48
CA ASN A 518 36.52 16.48 1.87
C ASN A 518 36.27 16.75 0.37
N HIS A 519 37.20 17.41 -0.32
CA HIS A 519 37.10 17.70 -1.75
C HIS A 519 37.02 16.46 -2.66
N LYS A 520 37.29 15.26 -2.14
CA LYS A 520 37.23 13.97 -2.86
C LYS A 520 35.91 13.23 -2.57
N GLY A 521 35.01 13.83 -1.79
CA GLY A 521 33.77 13.21 -1.36
C GLY A 521 33.92 12.21 -0.21
N GLN A 522 35.10 12.07 0.41
CA GLN A 522 35.29 11.16 1.54
C GLN A 522 34.72 11.76 2.83
N VAL A 523 33.98 10.97 3.59
CA VAL A 523 33.33 11.41 4.82
C VAL A 523 34.35 11.62 5.94
N PHE A 524 34.33 12.78 6.60
CA PHE A 524 35.14 13.03 7.80
C PHE A 524 34.72 12.13 8.96
N CYS A 525 35.68 11.43 9.58
CA CYS A 525 35.44 10.46 10.64
C CYS A 525 35.73 10.99 12.05
N ALA A 526 35.94 12.30 12.19
CA ALA A 526 36.28 12.95 13.45
C ALA A 526 35.65 14.35 13.51
N LYS A 527 35.64 14.92 14.72
CA LYS A 527 35.13 16.26 15.01
C LYS A 527 36.29 17.25 15.24
N ASN A 528 35.95 18.51 15.51
CA ASN A 528 36.88 19.55 15.96
C ASN A 528 37.99 19.93 14.95
N GLY A 529 37.67 19.99 13.67
CA GLY A 529 38.56 20.46 12.60
C GLY A 529 39.58 19.42 12.15
N SER A 530 39.27 18.13 12.34
CA SER A 530 40.10 17.04 11.85
C SER A 530 39.97 16.91 10.33
N GLU A 531 41.08 16.61 9.66
CA GLU A 531 41.13 16.24 8.25
C GLU A 531 40.99 14.71 8.05
N GLN A 532 40.83 13.94 9.14
CA GLN A 532 40.72 12.48 9.07
C GLN A 532 39.39 12.07 8.44
N VAL A 533 39.46 11.12 7.52
CA VAL A 533 38.32 10.61 6.76
C VAL A 533 38.21 9.09 6.87
N TYR A 534 36.99 8.59 6.65
CA TYR A 534 36.78 7.20 6.31
C TYR A 534 37.28 6.96 4.88
N GLU A 535 38.40 6.25 4.73
CA GLU A 535 39.03 6.03 3.42
C GLU A 535 38.09 5.39 2.39
N ASN A 536 37.14 4.56 2.84
CA ASN A 536 36.25 3.76 2.01
C ASN A 536 34.77 4.18 2.05
N LEU A 537 34.44 5.38 2.57
CA LEU A 537 33.08 5.91 2.55
C LEU A 537 33.05 7.26 1.83
N TYR A 538 32.31 7.30 0.72
CA TYR A 538 32.21 8.45 -0.15
C TYR A 538 30.76 8.91 -0.28
N ILE A 539 30.55 10.21 -0.49
CA ILE A 539 29.29 10.80 -0.92
C ILE A 539 29.53 11.52 -2.25
N ALA A 540 28.69 11.25 -3.24
CA ALA A 540 28.90 11.72 -4.62
C ALA A 540 27.62 12.25 -5.29
N ASP A 541 26.76 12.97 -4.56
CA ASP A 541 25.52 13.55 -5.09
C ASP A 541 25.32 15.03 -4.72
N GLY A 542 24.11 15.57 -4.93
CA GLY A 542 23.80 16.97 -4.63
C GLY A 542 23.97 17.39 -3.17
N SER A 543 24.05 16.45 -2.23
CA SER A 543 24.24 16.76 -0.81
C SER A 543 25.61 17.39 -0.49
N ILE A 544 26.61 17.14 -1.35
CA ILE A 544 27.99 17.63 -1.14
C ILE A 544 28.19 19.07 -1.61
N ILE A 545 27.21 19.65 -2.29
CA ILE A 545 27.29 21.00 -2.85
C ILE A 545 26.96 22.01 -1.74
N PRO A 546 27.88 22.95 -1.41
CA PRO A 546 27.78 23.77 -0.20
C PRO A 546 26.87 25.00 -0.33
N CYS A 547 26.44 25.34 -1.56
CA CYS A 547 25.67 26.55 -1.83
C CYS A 547 24.78 26.44 -3.08
N SER A 548 23.90 27.42 -3.25
CA SER A 548 23.09 27.61 -4.46
C SER A 548 23.96 27.91 -5.69
N LEU A 549 23.68 27.22 -6.80
CA LEU A 549 24.47 27.30 -8.04
C LEU A 549 24.02 28.41 -8.99
N GLY A 550 22.79 28.91 -8.85
CA GLY A 550 22.18 29.84 -9.83
C GLY A 550 22.01 29.23 -11.23
N ALA A 551 22.04 27.89 -11.31
CA ALA A 551 21.93 27.09 -12.53
C ALA A 551 21.32 25.71 -12.18
N ASN A 552 20.81 24.98 -13.18
CA ASN A 552 20.34 23.61 -12.95
C ASN A 552 21.50 22.71 -12.49
N PRO A 553 21.36 21.95 -11.39
CA PRO A 553 22.48 21.31 -10.73
C PRO A 553 22.97 20.03 -11.40
N LEU A 554 22.20 19.44 -12.33
CA LEU A 554 22.48 18.09 -12.85
C LEU A 554 23.88 17.95 -13.44
N LEU A 555 24.35 18.98 -14.15
CA LEU A 555 25.64 18.93 -14.84
C LEU A 555 26.78 19.06 -13.83
N THR A 556 26.67 19.94 -12.84
CA THR A 556 27.63 20.08 -11.75
C THR A 556 27.73 18.81 -10.91
N ILE A 557 26.59 18.23 -10.52
CA ILE A 557 26.55 16.95 -9.79
C ILE A 557 27.27 15.88 -10.60
N SER A 558 26.98 15.78 -11.91
CA SER A 558 27.61 14.79 -12.78
C SER A 558 29.12 15.00 -12.89
N ALA A 559 29.58 16.24 -13.05
CA ALA A 559 30.99 16.58 -13.16
C ALA A 559 31.77 16.26 -11.87
N LEU A 560 31.20 16.62 -10.71
CA LEU A 560 31.80 16.29 -9.41
C LEU A 560 31.86 14.76 -9.19
N SER A 561 30.82 14.03 -9.59
CA SER A 561 30.78 12.57 -9.47
C SER A 561 31.83 11.87 -10.34
N GLU A 562 31.98 12.31 -11.59
CA GLU A 562 33.05 11.84 -12.49
C GLU A 562 34.44 12.13 -11.91
N ARG A 563 34.63 13.35 -11.39
CA ARG A 563 35.87 13.76 -10.73
C ARG A 563 36.19 12.88 -9.52
N ILE A 564 35.22 12.64 -8.65
CA ILE A 564 35.36 11.78 -7.45
C ILE A 564 35.76 10.36 -7.86
N CYS A 565 35.06 9.76 -8.84
CA CYS A 565 35.39 8.42 -9.32
C CYS A 565 36.79 8.34 -9.92
N LYS A 566 37.20 9.36 -10.69
CA LYS A 566 38.53 9.44 -11.29
C LYS A 566 39.64 9.54 -10.23
N ILE A 567 39.45 10.37 -9.20
CA ILE A 567 40.41 10.51 -8.10
C ILE A 567 40.47 9.21 -7.29
N MET A 568 39.31 8.66 -6.91
CA MET A 568 39.23 7.39 -6.18
C MET A 568 39.97 6.27 -6.92
N ALA A 569 39.72 6.12 -8.23
CA ALA A 569 40.39 5.12 -9.04
C ALA A 569 41.92 5.35 -9.09
N ARG A 570 42.36 6.61 -9.22
CA ARG A 570 43.79 6.95 -9.19
C ARG A 570 44.45 6.55 -7.87
N GLU A 571 43.82 6.87 -6.73
CA GLU A 571 44.34 6.60 -5.39
C GLU A 571 44.36 5.10 -5.08
N LYS A 572 43.33 4.37 -5.51
CA LYS A 572 43.24 2.92 -5.33
C LYS A 572 43.97 2.11 -6.42
N ASN A 573 44.67 2.78 -7.33
CA ASN A 573 45.35 2.18 -8.49
C ASN A 573 44.41 1.30 -9.35
N TRP A 574 43.18 1.78 -9.56
CA TRP A 574 42.19 1.19 -10.46
C TRP A 574 42.20 1.92 -11.81
N LYS A 575 42.01 1.17 -12.89
CA LYS A 575 41.99 1.72 -14.25
C LYS A 575 40.57 1.71 -14.80
N ILE A 576 39.99 2.89 -14.99
CA ILE A 576 38.69 3.05 -15.64
C ILE A 576 38.90 3.13 -17.15
N ASP A 577 38.26 2.24 -17.92
CA ASP A 577 38.15 2.39 -19.37
C ASP A 577 36.99 3.33 -19.71
N TYR A 578 37.27 4.46 -20.36
CA TYR A 578 36.26 5.44 -20.79
C TYR A 578 35.84 5.28 -22.27
N SER A 579 36.23 4.19 -22.93
CA SER A 579 35.91 3.95 -24.33
C SER A 579 34.41 3.82 -24.60
N LEU A 580 33.99 4.34 -25.76
CA LEU A 580 32.62 4.30 -26.29
C LEU A 580 32.63 3.96 -27.80
N PRO A 581 31.60 3.30 -28.34
CA PRO A 581 30.41 2.83 -27.63
C PRO A 581 30.73 1.65 -26.69
N SER A 582 30.05 1.55 -25.54
CA SER A 582 30.13 0.31 -24.76
C SER A 582 29.39 -0.81 -25.49
N LYS A 583 29.99 -2.01 -25.48
CA LYS A 583 29.37 -3.20 -26.06
C LYS A 583 28.48 -3.84 -25.01
N PRO A 584 27.20 -4.11 -25.31
CA PRO A 584 26.37 -4.95 -24.46
C PRO A 584 27.06 -6.30 -24.27
N THR A 585 27.11 -6.80 -23.03
CA THR A 585 27.67 -8.12 -22.72
C THR A 585 26.80 -9.26 -23.24
N ILE A 586 25.58 -8.96 -23.68
CA ILE A 586 24.50 -9.91 -23.97
C ILE A 586 24.08 -9.74 -25.45
N SER A 587 23.89 -10.87 -26.16
CA SER A 587 23.50 -10.87 -27.57
C SER A 587 22.08 -10.33 -27.73
N PRO A 588 21.74 -9.63 -28.84
CA PRO A 588 20.35 -9.30 -29.19
C PRO A 588 19.44 -10.54 -29.26
N GLU A 589 20.00 -11.72 -29.51
CA GLU A 589 19.25 -12.99 -29.57
C GLU A 589 18.73 -13.44 -28.19
N ASP A 590 19.38 -13.03 -27.09
CA ASP A 590 18.95 -13.30 -25.70
C ASP A 590 17.83 -12.35 -25.22
N THR A 591 17.33 -11.43 -26.07
CA THR A 591 16.44 -10.32 -25.68
C THR A 591 14.94 -10.56 -25.91
N ASN A 592 14.55 -11.72 -26.45
CA ASN A 592 13.17 -12.04 -26.81
C ASN A 592 12.45 -13.00 -25.84
N GLU A 593 13.10 -13.47 -24.78
CA GLU A 593 12.43 -14.34 -23.81
C GLU A 593 11.52 -13.52 -22.89
N LYS A 594 10.21 -13.79 -22.97
CA LYS A 594 9.23 -13.25 -22.03
C LYS A 594 9.58 -13.80 -20.64
N ILE A 595 9.89 -12.92 -19.69
CA ILE A 595 10.08 -13.31 -18.29
C ILE A 595 8.76 -13.95 -17.82
N PRO A 596 8.78 -15.20 -17.30
CA PRO A 596 7.57 -15.88 -16.86
C PRO A 596 6.90 -15.13 -15.72
N LEU A 597 5.59 -15.34 -15.55
CA LEU A 597 4.90 -14.80 -14.38
C LEU A 597 5.44 -15.50 -13.13
N GLY A 598 5.78 -14.72 -12.11
CA GLY A 598 6.23 -15.24 -10.84
C GLY A 598 5.24 -14.95 -9.71
N ILE A 599 5.56 -15.44 -8.52
CA ILE A 599 4.84 -15.13 -7.28
C ILE A 599 5.83 -14.96 -6.13
N GLN A 600 5.53 -14.04 -5.22
CA GLN A 600 6.22 -13.91 -3.94
C GLN A 600 5.24 -13.82 -2.77
N PHE A 601 5.69 -14.22 -1.59
CA PHE A 601 5.01 -13.97 -0.33
C PHE A 601 5.97 -13.99 0.85
N THR A 602 5.63 -13.28 1.92
CA THR A 602 6.43 -13.21 3.15
C THR A 602 5.71 -13.95 4.26
N GLU A 603 6.44 -14.81 4.97
CA GLU A 603 5.95 -15.57 6.11
C GLU A 603 6.87 -15.41 7.32
N THR A 604 6.30 -15.61 8.52
CA THR A 604 7.05 -15.62 9.77
C THR A 604 6.68 -16.84 10.58
N MET A 605 7.69 -17.53 11.08
CA MET A 605 7.55 -18.70 11.95
C MET A 605 8.30 -18.47 13.26
N LYS A 606 7.70 -18.86 14.38
CA LYS A 606 8.20 -18.63 15.74
C LYS A 606 8.11 -19.91 16.56
N GLY A 607 9.09 -20.16 17.40
CA GLY A 607 9.07 -21.27 18.34
C GLY A 607 10.37 -21.38 19.12
N PHE A 608 10.76 -22.61 19.45
CA PHE A 608 11.89 -22.87 20.32
C PHE A 608 12.78 -23.97 19.76
N ILE A 609 14.08 -23.78 19.91
CA ILE A 609 15.12 -24.76 19.54
C ILE A 609 15.97 -25.11 20.75
N ASN A 610 16.43 -26.35 20.87
CA ASN A 610 17.35 -26.77 21.91
C ASN A 610 18.76 -26.99 21.32
N PRO A 611 19.83 -26.48 21.96
CA PRO A 611 21.18 -26.77 21.53
C PRO A 611 21.54 -28.25 21.67
N LYS A 612 22.12 -28.82 20.61
CA LYS A 612 22.66 -30.19 20.53
C LYS A 612 24.07 -30.13 19.94
N ILE A 613 24.94 -31.04 20.36
CA ILE A 613 26.37 -31.04 19.97
C ILE A 613 26.80 -32.39 19.36
N ASP A 614 25.95 -33.43 19.34
CA ASP A 614 26.31 -34.77 18.83
C ASP A 614 25.41 -35.21 17.67
N GLU A 615 26.01 -35.69 16.56
CA GLU A 615 25.34 -36.22 15.37
C GLU A 615 24.44 -37.43 15.66
N LYS A 616 24.76 -38.23 16.69
CA LYS A 616 23.92 -39.37 17.11
C LYS A 616 22.55 -38.94 17.70
N SER A 617 22.35 -37.63 17.88
CA SER A 617 21.17 -37.06 18.51
C SER A 617 20.18 -36.45 17.50
N LYS A 618 20.41 -36.64 16.18
CA LYS A 618 19.56 -36.05 15.15
C LYS A 618 18.12 -36.53 15.30
N CYS A 619 17.19 -35.59 15.48
CA CYS A 619 15.76 -35.89 15.40
C CYS A 619 15.39 -36.33 13.98
N GLU A 620 14.76 -37.49 13.85
CA GLU A 620 14.25 -38.08 12.61
C GLU A 620 12.71 -38.13 12.59
N THR A 621 12.07 -38.11 13.77
CA THR A 621 10.60 -38.17 13.90
C THR A 621 10.02 -36.90 14.54
N PRO A 622 8.75 -36.55 14.25
CA PRO A 622 8.05 -35.43 14.88
C PRO A 622 8.13 -35.42 16.41
N GLU A 623 7.95 -36.57 17.05
CA GLU A 623 7.92 -36.71 18.51
C GLU A 623 9.27 -36.31 19.12
N GLN A 624 10.37 -36.67 18.46
CA GLN A 624 11.71 -36.26 18.89
C GLN A 624 11.88 -34.75 18.78
N PHE A 625 11.33 -34.11 17.74
CA PHE A 625 11.37 -32.64 17.63
C PHE A 625 10.50 -31.94 18.67
N GLU A 626 9.36 -32.52 19.08
CA GLU A 626 8.52 -31.98 20.15
C GLU A 626 9.23 -32.01 21.51
N GLU A 627 10.00 -33.06 21.80
CA GLU A 627 10.84 -33.13 23.00
C GLU A 627 11.89 -32.02 23.00
N GLU A 628 12.57 -31.80 21.88
CA GLU A 628 13.54 -30.72 21.74
C GLU A 628 12.89 -29.34 21.87
N GLN A 629 11.69 -29.14 21.32
CA GLN A 629 10.95 -27.89 21.48
C GLN A 629 10.61 -27.62 22.96
N LYS A 630 10.17 -28.65 23.71
CA LYS A 630 9.89 -28.53 25.15
C LYS A 630 11.15 -28.16 25.94
N LEU A 631 12.31 -28.74 25.59
CA LEU A 631 13.61 -28.42 26.19
C LEU A 631 14.09 -27.00 25.83
N GLY A 632 13.95 -26.59 24.57
CA GLY A 632 14.28 -25.24 24.13
C GLY A 632 13.43 -24.19 24.84
N LYS A 633 12.13 -24.47 25.01
CA LYS A 633 11.20 -23.63 25.74
C LYS A 633 11.56 -23.48 27.22
N SER A 634 11.95 -24.57 27.91
CA SER A 634 12.36 -24.49 29.32
C SER A 634 13.65 -23.69 29.53
N LYS A 635 14.49 -23.59 28.49
CA LYS A 635 15.73 -22.80 28.48
C LYS A 635 15.56 -21.41 27.85
N ASN A 636 14.34 -21.02 27.48
CA ASN A 636 14.02 -19.76 26.79
C ASN A 636 14.85 -19.51 25.52
N GLN A 637 15.03 -20.55 24.71
CA GLN A 637 15.81 -20.50 23.47
C GLN A 637 14.88 -20.27 22.28
N GLU A 638 14.43 -19.03 22.14
CA GLU A 638 13.53 -18.61 21.06
C GLU A 638 14.23 -18.66 19.69
N PHE A 639 13.44 -19.02 18.68
CA PHE A 639 13.84 -18.98 17.28
C PHE A 639 12.71 -18.36 16.46
N LYS A 640 13.00 -17.25 15.80
CA LYS A 640 12.10 -16.57 14.88
C LYS A 640 12.76 -16.46 13.52
N ILE A 641 12.04 -16.84 12.48
CA ILE A 641 12.46 -16.65 11.08
C ILE A 641 11.39 -15.86 10.35
N THR A 642 11.81 -14.83 9.64
CA THR A 642 10.95 -14.07 8.72
C THR A 642 11.56 -14.10 7.33
N LEU A 643 10.92 -14.85 6.44
CA LEU A 643 11.42 -15.12 5.10
C LEU A 643 10.41 -14.67 4.04
N THR A 644 10.93 -14.26 2.88
CA THR A 644 10.18 -13.99 1.67
C THR A 644 10.51 -15.07 0.65
N VAL A 645 9.52 -15.87 0.28
CA VAL A 645 9.61 -16.86 -0.79
C VAL A 645 9.38 -16.16 -2.12
N ILE A 646 10.23 -16.46 -3.10
CA ILE A 646 10.24 -15.87 -4.43
C ILE A 646 10.29 -17.00 -5.46
N CYS A 647 9.27 -17.07 -6.29
CA CYS A 647 9.19 -17.97 -7.44
C CYS A 647 9.14 -17.13 -8.70
N GLU A 648 10.24 -17.09 -9.45
CA GLU A 648 10.37 -16.31 -10.68
C GLU A 648 9.59 -16.93 -11.86
N ASP A 649 9.39 -18.25 -11.85
CA ASP A 649 8.64 -18.98 -12.87
C ASP A 649 7.56 -19.85 -12.22
N LEU A 650 6.37 -19.26 -12.13
CA LEU A 650 5.20 -19.92 -11.59
C LEU A 650 4.80 -21.13 -12.44
N GLU A 651 4.92 -21.08 -13.77
CA GLU A 651 4.46 -22.17 -14.63
C GLU A 651 5.28 -23.45 -14.42
N THR A 652 6.60 -23.31 -14.30
CA THR A 652 7.51 -24.42 -13.99
C THR A 652 7.23 -24.97 -12.60
N MET A 653 7.04 -24.11 -11.59
CA MET A 653 6.68 -24.53 -10.23
C MET A 653 5.39 -25.38 -10.19
N LEU A 654 4.40 -25.02 -11.01
CA LEU A 654 3.12 -25.72 -11.07
C LEU A 654 3.20 -27.08 -11.77
N LYS A 655 4.22 -27.33 -12.59
CA LYS A 655 4.36 -28.55 -13.40
C LYS A 655 5.39 -29.54 -12.84
N GLU A 656 6.43 -29.04 -12.17
CA GLU A 656 7.57 -29.85 -11.74
C GLU A 656 7.59 -30.05 -10.22
N ASN A 657 7.55 -31.32 -9.79
CA ASN A 657 7.57 -31.69 -8.36
C ASN A 657 8.91 -31.39 -7.66
N GLN A 658 9.99 -31.13 -8.43
CA GLN A 658 11.32 -30.79 -7.92
C GLN A 658 11.66 -29.29 -8.09
N HIS A 659 10.66 -28.43 -8.35
CA HIS A 659 10.90 -27.01 -8.54
C HIS A 659 11.70 -26.40 -7.37
N LEU A 660 12.53 -25.41 -7.69
CA LEU A 660 13.37 -24.74 -6.71
C LEU A 660 13.01 -23.25 -6.69
N SER A 661 12.14 -22.87 -5.75
CA SER A 661 11.89 -21.47 -5.43
C SER A 661 13.00 -20.94 -4.54
N LYS A 662 13.20 -19.63 -4.53
CA LYS A 662 14.22 -18.97 -3.70
C LYS A 662 13.60 -18.36 -2.46
N MET A 663 14.42 -18.16 -1.43
CA MET A 663 14.00 -17.43 -0.24
C MET A 663 15.12 -16.54 0.30
N ILE A 664 14.71 -15.40 0.83
CA ILE A 664 15.57 -14.43 1.53
C ILE A 664 14.89 -14.03 2.83
N GLY A 665 15.64 -13.43 3.76
CA GLY A 665 15.05 -12.98 5.02
C GLY A 665 16.06 -12.96 6.16
N THR A 666 15.53 -12.97 7.38
CA THR A 666 16.32 -12.87 8.60
C THR A 666 15.88 -13.90 9.63
N VAL A 667 16.82 -14.30 10.48
CA VAL A 667 16.63 -15.20 11.61
C VAL A 667 17.07 -14.49 12.89
N GLU A 668 16.20 -14.46 13.88
CA GLU A 668 16.48 -14.01 15.24
C GLU A 668 16.59 -15.25 16.14
N ALA A 669 17.80 -15.50 16.64
CA ALA A 669 18.10 -16.67 17.46
C ALA A 669 19.28 -16.38 18.39
N SER A 670 19.00 -15.90 19.61
CA SER A 670 20.01 -15.51 20.61
C SER A 670 21.00 -16.62 20.97
N LEU A 671 20.61 -17.89 20.76
CA LEU A 671 21.47 -19.06 20.91
C LEU A 671 22.63 -19.09 19.90
N LEU A 672 22.38 -18.59 18.68
CA LEU A 672 23.31 -18.68 17.56
C LEU A 672 24.09 -17.40 17.35
N SER A 673 23.45 -16.24 17.54
CA SER A 673 24.03 -14.92 17.34
C SER A 673 23.24 -13.90 18.15
N ALA A 674 23.95 -12.92 18.72
CA ALA A 674 23.32 -11.79 19.39
C ALA A 674 22.61 -10.84 18.40
N GLU A 675 23.02 -10.87 17.13
CA GLU A 675 22.46 -10.08 16.04
C GLU A 675 21.64 -10.95 15.07
N PRO A 676 20.65 -10.38 14.37
CA PRO A 676 19.91 -11.10 13.34
C PRO A 676 20.82 -11.68 12.24
N LEU A 677 20.63 -12.97 11.95
CA LEU A 677 21.31 -13.68 10.87
C LEU A 677 20.55 -13.46 9.55
N LEU A 678 21.28 -13.26 8.46
CA LEU A 678 20.75 -13.13 7.11
C LEU A 678 20.61 -14.50 6.44
N ILE A 679 19.49 -14.73 5.78
CA ILE A 679 19.27 -15.89 4.89
C ILE A 679 19.90 -15.58 3.53
N THR A 680 20.88 -16.38 3.16
CA THR A 680 21.57 -16.35 1.86
C THR A 680 21.47 -17.73 1.20
N GLU A 681 21.49 -17.75 -0.14
CA GLU A 681 21.36 -19.00 -0.92
C GLU A 681 20.12 -19.85 -0.53
N GLY A 682 19.04 -19.19 -0.10
CA GLY A 682 17.85 -19.86 0.38
C GLY A 682 17.06 -20.54 -0.74
N ASN A 683 16.64 -21.78 -0.50
CA ASN A 683 15.80 -22.57 -1.39
C ASN A 683 14.54 -23.04 -0.67
N PHE A 684 13.45 -23.04 -1.40
CA PHE A 684 12.14 -23.49 -0.98
C PHE A 684 11.54 -24.43 -2.02
N GLN A 685 11.02 -25.57 -1.57
CA GLN A 685 10.33 -26.54 -2.43
C GLN A 685 8.99 -26.91 -1.82
N LEU A 686 7.95 -26.87 -2.64
CA LEU A 686 6.57 -27.10 -2.23
C LEU A 686 6.12 -28.52 -2.64
N PHE A 687 5.58 -29.29 -1.70
CA PHE A 687 4.98 -30.63 -1.95
C PHE A 687 5.92 -31.68 -2.60
N VAL A 688 7.16 -31.78 -2.11
CA VAL A 688 8.11 -32.82 -2.52
C VAL A 688 7.63 -34.19 -2.02
N GLU A 689 7.60 -35.21 -2.89
CA GLU A 689 7.24 -36.59 -2.53
C GLU A 689 8.34 -37.25 -1.66
N ASN A 690 7.96 -38.04 -0.66
CA ASN A 690 8.91 -38.79 0.17
C ASN A 690 9.19 -40.17 -0.48
N GLU A 691 10.39 -40.39 -1.01
CA GLU A 691 10.78 -41.69 -1.57
C GLU A 691 10.77 -42.77 -0.47
N GLY A 692 9.74 -43.62 -0.47
CA GLY A 692 9.62 -44.77 0.44
C GLY A 692 8.39 -44.78 1.35
N GLU A 693 7.65 -43.67 1.46
CA GLU A 693 6.38 -43.59 2.19
C GLU A 693 5.26 -43.16 1.23
N MET A 694 4.33 -44.06 0.92
CA MET A 694 3.15 -43.71 0.12
C MET A 694 2.32 -42.67 0.88
N GLU A 695 1.81 -41.66 0.16
CA GLU A 695 0.86 -40.64 0.68
C GLU A 695 1.45 -39.56 1.63
N THR A 696 2.79 -39.37 1.63
CA THR A 696 3.46 -38.30 2.42
C THR A 696 4.17 -37.29 1.53
N LYS A 697 3.89 -35.99 1.73
CA LYS A 697 4.54 -34.87 1.02
C LYS A 697 5.28 -33.96 2.00
N LYS A 698 6.31 -33.26 1.54
CA LYS A 698 7.10 -32.30 2.35
C LYS A 698 7.14 -30.91 1.71
N MET A 699 7.14 -29.87 2.53
CA MET A 699 7.60 -28.54 2.12
C MET A 699 8.99 -28.33 2.70
N VAL A 700 10.00 -28.12 1.86
CA VAL A 700 11.42 -28.14 2.27
C VAL A 700 12.02 -26.75 2.20
N TYR A 701 12.74 -26.36 3.25
CA TYR A 701 13.39 -25.07 3.42
C TYR A 701 14.87 -25.30 3.70
N THR A 702 15.74 -24.69 2.91
CA THR A 702 17.20 -24.80 3.15
C THR A 702 17.90 -23.49 2.87
N ALA A 703 18.80 -23.05 3.74
CA ALA A 703 19.55 -21.83 3.52
C ALA A 703 20.88 -21.80 4.26
N LYS A 704 21.76 -20.90 3.83
CA LYS A 704 22.90 -20.45 4.61
C LYS A 704 22.48 -19.26 5.46
N LEU A 705 22.79 -19.32 6.75
CA LEU A 705 22.61 -18.22 7.69
C LEU A 705 23.97 -17.58 7.92
N PHE A 706 24.04 -16.25 7.89
CA PHE A 706 25.28 -15.50 8.05
C PHE A 706 25.05 -14.27 8.92
N ASN A 707 26.04 -13.85 9.72
CA ASN A 707 26.08 -12.48 10.25
C ASN A 707 27.31 -11.71 9.77
N PRO A 708 27.29 -10.37 9.77
CA PRO A 708 28.40 -9.56 9.30
C PRO A 708 29.69 -9.73 10.11
N LYS A 709 29.59 -10.32 11.31
CA LYS A 709 30.70 -10.60 12.21
C LYS A 709 31.40 -11.93 11.92
N GLY A 710 30.94 -12.68 10.92
CA GLY A 710 31.60 -13.86 10.38
C GLY A 710 31.06 -15.19 10.89
N GLU A 711 30.00 -15.19 11.70
CA GLU A 711 29.31 -16.40 12.10
C GLU A 711 28.45 -16.91 10.93
N SER A 712 28.46 -18.23 10.72
CA SER A 712 27.70 -18.85 9.66
C SER A 712 27.19 -20.22 10.07
N TYR A 713 25.99 -20.55 9.61
CA TYR A 713 25.28 -21.80 9.89
C TYR A 713 24.54 -22.28 8.65
N TYR A 714 24.23 -23.57 8.59
CA TYR A 714 23.30 -24.09 7.60
C TYR A 714 21.96 -24.41 8.27
N PHE A 715 20.88 -23.93 7.68
CA PHE A 715 19.50 -24.14 8.14
C PHE A 715 18.80 -25.14 7.24
N GLU A 716 18.16 -26.13 7.88
CA GLU A 716 17.23 -27.05 7.25
C GLU A 716 15.91 -27.04 8.02
N GLY A 717 14.82 -26.88 7.29
CA GLY A 717 13.47 -27.01 7.81
C GLY A 717 12.62 -27.85 6.88
N TYR A 718 11.70 -28.64 7.43
CA TYR A 718 10.64 -29.22 6.62
C TYR A 718 9.29 -29.18 7.34
N LYS A 719 8.23 -28.97 6.56
CA LYS A 719 6.86 -29.24 6.97
C LYS A 719 6.46 -30.60 6.41
N MET A 720 5.81 -31.41 7.21
CA MET A 720 5.36 -32.73 6.81
C MET A 720 3.86 -32.66 6.57
N ILE A 721 3.42 -33.11 5.39
CA ILE A 721 2.01 -33.12 4.97
C ILE A 721 1.62 -34.59 4.80
N ARG A 722 0.79 -35.09 5.71
CA ARG A 722 0.31 -36.48 5.73
C ARG A 722 -1.12 -36.54 6.26
N ASP A 723 -1.83 -37.63 5.99
CA ASP A 723 -3.15 -37.88 6.57
C ASP A 723 -2.99 -38.81 7.79
N ASP A 724 -2.92 -38.26 9.01
CA ASP A 724 -2.90 -39.05 10.24
C ASP A 724 -4.26 -39.06 10.98
N LYS A 725 -4.41 -39.92 12.01
CA LYS A 725 -5.69 -40.06 12.73
C LYS A 725 -5.99 -38.82 13.58
N GLY A 726 -6.66 -37.82 13.02
CA GLY A 726 -7.06 -36.59 13.69
C GLY A 726 -7.39 -35.46 12.69
N PHE A 727 -7.65 -34.24 13.16
CA PHE A 727 -7.63 -33.05 12.30
C PHE A 727 -6.24 -32.40 12.41
N ASP A 728 -5.34 -32.69 11.47
CA ASP A 728 -3.91 -32.31 11.50
C ASP A 728 -3.52 -31.25 10.44
N LEU A 729 -4.33 -30.99 9.41
CA LEU A 729 -4.03 -30.06 8.29
C LEU A 729 -3.38 -28.72 8.69
N TRP A 730 -3.89 -28.06 9.74
CA TRP A 730 -3.29 -26.81 10.21
C TRP A 730 -1.90 -27.05 10.80
N ASN A 731 -1.74 -28.07 11.64
CA ASN A 731 -0.44 -28.41 12.22
C ASN A 731 0.54 -28.80 11.11
N ASP A 732 0.13 -29.60 10.14
CA ASP A 732 0.97 -30.03 9.01
C ASP A 732 1.45 -28.87 8.13
N THR A 733 0.57 -27.91 7.86
CA THR A 733 0.90 -26.74 7.02
C THR A 733 1.61 -25.61 7.76
N THR A 734 1.64 -25.63 9.10
CA THR A 734 2.23 -24.56 9.93
C THR A 734 3.42 -24.98 10.77
N THR A 735 3.63 -26.27 11.02
CA THR A 735 4.71 -26.80 11.85
C THR A 735 5.96 -27.04 11.02
N LEU A 736 7.05 -26.34 11.36
CA LEU A 736 8.35 -26.51 10.72
C LEU A 736 9.34 -27.20 11.67
N TYR A 737 9.70 -28.43 11.34
CA TYR A 737 10.76 -29.18 12.00
C TYR A 737 12.11 -28.62 11.57
N THR A 738 12.86 -28.06 12.50
CA THR A 738 14.02 -27.21 12.23
C THR A 738 15.30 -27.84 12.76
N THR A 739 16.35 -27.86 11.93
CA THR A 739 17.70 -28.29 12.29
C THR A 739 18.73 -27.24 11.83
N ILE A 740 19.66 -26.90 12.72
CA ILE A 740 20.77 -25.97 12.45
C ILE A 740 22.09 -26.74 12.51
N PHE A 741 22.93 -26.56 11.51
CA PHE A 741 24.25 -27.17 11.41
C PHE A 741 25.35 -26.11 11.52
N LYS A 742 26.50 -26.51 12.07
CA LYS A 742 27.69 -25.66 12.20
C LYS A 742 28.49 -25.54 10.90
N ASP A 743 28.44 -26.56 10.04
CA ASP A 743 29.05 -26.45 8.69
C ASP A 743 28.20 -25.51 7.84
N LYS A 744 28.88 -24.59 7.18
CA LYS A 744 28.29 -23.51 6.37
C LYS A 744 27.90 -23.97 4.96
N GLU A 745 28.46 -25.08 4.46
CA GLU A 745 28.26 -25.49 3.06
C GLU A 745 27.21 -26.59 2.89
N ASN A 746 26.97 -27.43 3.90
CA ASN A 746 26.12 -28.61 3.73
C ASN A 746 25.64 -29.22 5.06
N LYS A 747 24.77 -30.24 4.93
CA LYS A 747 24.15 -31.00 6.02
C LYS A 747 25.06 -32.02 6.71
N LYS A 748 26.35 -32.08 6.38
CA LYS A 748 27.35 -33.01 6.95
C LYS A 748 28.11 -32.41 8.14
N GLY A 749 27.74 -31.21 8.56
CA GLY A 749 28.29 -30.59 9.75
C GLY A 749 27.67 -31.10 11.04
N GLN A 750 28.33 -30.81 12.16
CA GLN A 750 27.80 -31.00 13.50
C GLN A 750 26.48 -30.22 13.67
N ILE A 751 25.42 -30.92 14.11
CA ILE A 751 24.16 -30.28 14.52
C ILE A 751 24.45 -29.37 15.70
N THR A 752 23.96 -28.13 15.64
CA THR A 752 24.09 -27.10 16.69
C THR A 752 22.80 -26.93 17.49
N ALA A 753 21.64 -27.05 16.83
CA ALA A 753 20.34 -26.97 17.48
C ALA A 753 19.23 -27.65 16.67
N GLN A 754 18.18 -28.11 17.36
CA GLN A 754 16.97 -28.67 16.76
C GLN A 754 15.71 -28.24 17.52
N GLY A 755 14.57 -28.17 16.84
CA GLY A 755 13.29 -27.88 17.49
C GLY A 755 12.17 -27.62 16.50
N ILE A 756 11.10 -26.98 16.97
CA ILE A 756 9.89 -26.71 16.20
C ILE A 756 9.56 -25.23 16.26
N ILE A 757 9.29 -24.67 15.09
CA ILE A 757 8.71 -23.34 14.91
C ILE A 757 7.41 -23.41 14.13
N ASN A 758 6.47 -22.52 14.43
CA ASN A 758 5.12 -22.56 13.89
C ASN A 758 4.75 -21.22 13.23
N VAL A 759 3.93 -21.29 12.19
CA VAL A 759 3.18 -20.11 11.71
C VAL A 759 1.98 -19.89 12.64
N HIS A 760 1.93 -18.74 13.33
CA HIS A 760 0.76 -18.37 14.12
C HIS A 760 -0.38 -17.85 13.23
N LEU A 761 -1.63 -18.03 13.65
CA LEU A 761 -2.80 -17.63 12.86
C LEU A 761 -2.79 -16.13 12.47
N THR A 762 -2.39 -15.26 13.40
CA THR A 762 -2.28 -13.81 13.14
C THR A 762 -1.19 -13.50 12.10
N ASP A 763 -0.07 -14.22 12.12
CA ASP A 763 1.01 -14.09 11.16
C ASP A 763 0.61 -14.70 9.79
N PHE A 764 -0.16 -15.78 9.76
CA PHE A 764 -0.72 -16.34 8.52
C PHE A 764 -1.68 -15.36 7.83
N ILE A 765 -2.57 -14.69 8.57
CA ILE A 765 -3.45 -13.65 8.01
C ILE A 765 -2.61 -12.51 7.40
N LYS A 766 -1.54 -12.09 8.08
CA LYS A 766 -0.61 -11.09 7.52
C LYS A 766 0.07 -11.60 6.25
N GLN A 767 0.54 -12.84 6.22
CA GLN A 767 1.18 -13.49 5.06
C GLN A 767 0.30 -13.42 3.81
N MET A 768 -1.00 -13.73 3.93
CA MET A 768 -1.93 -13.63 2.80
C MET A 768 -1.98 -12.22 2.21
N THR A 769 -1.80 -11.16 3.01
CA THR A 769 -1.76 -9.78 2.52
C THR A 769 -0.44 -9.38 1.84
N THR A 770 0.58 -10.23 1.91
CA THR A 770 1.90 -9.99 1.28
C THR A 770 2.06 -10.63 -0.09
N MET A 771 1.16 -11.56 -0.44
CA MET A 771 1.19 -12.28 -1.72
C MET A 771 1.13 -11.33 -2.91
N GLN A 772 2.10 -11.45 -3.81
CA GLN A 772 2.23 -10.59 -4.99
C GLN A 772 2.64 -11.40 -6.22
N ALA A 773 2.04 -11.08 -7.36
CA ALA A 773 2.53 -11.57 -8.64
C ALA A 773 3.76 -10.77 -9.07
N LEU A 774 4.79 -11.48 -9.52
CA LEU A 774 5.99 -10.91 -10.13
C LEU A 774 5.82 -10.88 -11.65
N HIS A 775 6.50 -9.93 -12.30
CA HIS A 775 6.56 -9.81 -13.76
C HIS A 775 5.21 -9.61 -14.47
N ALA A 776 4.15 -9.27 -13.73
CA ALA A 776 2.82 -9.03 -14.28
C ALA A 776 2.73 -7.63 -14.88
N ASP A 777 2.45 -7.54 -16.18
CA ASP A 777 2.27 -6.27 -16.89
C ASP A 777 0.85 -5.70 -16.70
N THR A 778 -0.11 -6.56 -16.35
CA THR A 778 -1.53 -6.19 -16.23
C THR A 778 -2.16 -6.72 -14.95
N SER A 779 -3.25 -6.07 -14.52
CA SER A 779 -4.08 -6.56 -13.42
C SER A 779 -4.63 -7.97 -13.68
N THR A 780 -4.86 -8.35 -14.95
CA THR A 780 -5.33 -9.69 -15.32
C THR A 780 -4.25 -10.74 -15.17
N GLU A 781 -3.00 -10.46 -15.58
CA GLU A 781 -1.86 -11.35 -15.35
C GLU A 781 -1.59 -11.52 -13.85
N LYS A 782 -1.67 -10.43 -13.07
CA LYS A 782 -1.54 -10.47 -11.61
C LYS A 782 -2.58 -11.40 -10.96
N LEU A 783 -3.85 -11.26 -11.35
CA LEU A 783 -4.92 -12.13 -10.86
C LEU A 783 -4.72 -13.58 -11.28
N LYS A 784 -4.28 -13.82 -12.52
CA LYS A 784 -4.00 -15.17 -13.04
C LYS A 784 -2.89 -15.86 -12.26
N ALA A 785 -1.81 -15.16 -11.92
CA ALA A 785 -0.70 -15.73 -11.16
C ALA A 785 -1.15 -16.16 -9.74
N LEU A 786 -1.81 -15.25 -9.01
CA LEU A 786 -2.35 -15.54 -7.68
C LEU A 786 -3.37 -16.69 -7.72
N TYR A 787 -4.23 -16.72 -8.73
CA TYR A 787 -5.19 -17.79 -8.95
C TYR A 787 -4.53 -19.16 -9.18
N SER A 788 -3.56 -19.21 -10.08
CA SER A 788 -2.91 -20.47 -10.49
C SER A 788 -2.14 -21.08 -9.32
N PHE A 789 -1.45 -20.25 -8.53
CA PHE A 789 -0.81 -20.67 -7.29
C PHE A 789 -1.82 -21.22 -6.27
N GLY A 790 -2.88 -20.46 -5.98
CA GLY A 790 -3.91 -20.86 -5.01
C GLY A 790 -4.59 -22.18 -5.38
N LYS A 791 -4.88 -22.39 -6.68
CA LYS A 791 -5.44 -23.64 -7.20
C LYS A 791 -4.51 -24.83 -6.98
N TYR A 792 -3.22 -24.68 -7.26
CA TYR A 792 -2.24 -25.76 -7.09
C TYR A 792 -2.00 -26.10 -5.64
N PHE A 793 -1.92 -25.09 -4.77
CA PHE A 793 -1.77 -25.30 -3.34
C PHE A 793 -2.99 -26.03 -2.75
N ALA A 794 -4.21 -25.57 -3.07
CA ALA A 794 -5.44 -26.22 -2.62
C ALA A 794 -5.61 -27.64 -3.21
N GLY A 795 -5.25 -27.84 -4.48
CA GLY A 795 -5.29 -29.15 -5.14
C GLY A 795 -4.38 -30.18 -4.47
N ASN A 796 -3.13 -29.83 -4.17
CA ASN A 796 -2.21 -30.75 -3.49
C ASN A 796 -2.65 -31.13 -2.07
N LEU A 797 -3.29 -30.21 -1.35
CA LEU A 797 -3.92 -30.51 -0.07
C LEU A 797 -5.13 -31.45 -0.25
N TYR A 798 -5.97 -31.19 -1.26
CA TYR A 798 -7.08 -32.09 -1.59
C TYR A 798 -6.59 -33.50 -1.97
N ASP A 799 -5.52 -33.64 -2.72
CA ASP A 799 -4.98 -34.96 -3.09
C ASP A 799 -4.49 -35.76 -1.87
N THR A 800 -4.03 -35.07 -0.80
CA THR A 800 -3.51 -35.72 0.42
C THR A 800 -4.63 -36.04 1.40
N TYR A 801 -5.61 -35.13 1.57
CA TYR A 801 -6.70 -35.26 2.53
C TYR A 801 -8.05 -35.61 1.89
N GLY A 802 -8.12 -35.92 0.58
CA GLY A 802 -9.39 -36.03 -0.15
C GLY A 802 -10.11 -37.37 0.02
N GLY A 803 -9.38 -38.44 0.32
CA GLY A 803 -9.91 -39.81 0.40
C GLY A 803 -10.83 -40.08 1.60
N VAL A 804 -10.67 -39.33 2.69
CA VAL A 804 -11.47 -39.46 3.93
C VAL A 804 -12.66 -38.48 3.95
N PHE A 805 -12.70 -37.51 3.03
CA PHE A 805 -13.60 -36.36 3.08
C PHE A 805 -14.66 -36.28 1.95
N ALA A 806 -14.80 -37.31 1.11
CA ALA A 806 -15.83 -37.34 0.07
C ALA A 806 -17.14 -38.00 0.56
N LYS A 807 -17.94 -37.24 1.32
CA LYS A 807 -19.40 -37.28 1.18
C LYS A 807 -19.88 -35.86 1.00
N ASP A 808 -20.06 -35.47 -0.26
CA ASP A 808 -20.60 -34.18 -0.65
C ASP A 808 -22.02 -34.00 -0.07
N SER A 809 -22.18 -33.08 0.89
CA SER A 809 -23.42 -32.33 1.07
C SER A 809 -23.32 -31.01 0.30
N GLU A 810 -23.08 -31.09 -1.01
CA GLU A 810 -23.26 -29.94 -1.91
C GLU A 810 -24.76 -29.69 -2.09
N PHE A 811 -25.19 -28.43 -1.97
CA PHE A 811 -26.56 -28.04 -2.28
C PHE A 811 -26.78 -28.26 -3.77
N ASN A 812 -27.49 -29.33 -4.12
CA ASN A 812 -27.93 -29.60 -5.47
C ASN A 812 -29.33 -28.97 -5.68
N PRO A 813 -29.45 -27.84 -6.40
CA PRO A 813 -30.75 -27.21 -6.67
C PRO A 813 -31.70 -28.09 -7.49
N SER A 814 -31.21 -29.20 -8.05
CA SER A 814 -31.98 -30.22 -8.78
C SER A 814 -32.32 -31.45 -7.92
N ALA A 815 -31.95 -31.47 -6.64
CA ALA A 815 -32.30 -32.58 -5.74
C ALA A 815 -33.81 -32.63 -5.52
N THR A 816 -34.36 -33.85 -5.49
CA THR A 816 -35.78 -34.07 -5.20
C THR A 816 -36.10 -33.45 -3.82
N PRO A 817 -37.11 -32.56 -3.71
CA PRO A 817 -37.47 -31.95 -2.43
C PRO A 817 -37.72 -33.03 -1.38
N ARG A 818 -37.18 -32.86 -0.16
CA ARG A 818 -37.42 -33.86 0.89
C ARG A 818 -38.92 -33.94 1.18
N LYS A 819 -39.39 -35.14 1.51
CA LYS A 819 -40.77 -35.35 1.93
C LYS A 819 -40.98 -34.70 3.31
N LYS A 820 -41.71 -33.58 3.35
CA LYS A 820 -42.03 -32.86 4.60
C LYS A 820 -43.19 -33.53 5.34
N ARG A 821 -43.16 -33.56 6.68
CA ARG A 821 -44.33 -33.97 7.47
C ARG A 821 -45.36 -32.84 7.46
N PRO A 822 -46.67 -33.15 7.47
CA PRO A 822 -47.68 -32.14 7.76
C PRO A 822 -47.40 -31.50 9.13
N LEU A 823 -47.48 -30.16 9.19
CA LEU A 823 -47.39 -29.45 10.46
C LEU A 823 -48.69 -29.64 11.25
N ARG A 824 -48.59 -29.74 12.56
CA ARG A 824 -49.71 -29.73 13.52
C ARG A 824 -50.24 -28.31 13.74
N ALA A 825 -50.31 -27.53 12.67
CA ALA A 825 -50.84 -26.19 12.62
C ALA A 825 -51.98 -26.13 11.58
N PRO A 826 -52.85 -25.10 11.61
CA PRO A 826 -53.80 -24.84 10.53
C PRO A 826 -53.11 -24.70 9.16
N GLU A 827 -53.86 -24.87 8.07
CA GLU A 827 -53.33 -24.61 6.72
C GLU A 827 -52.84 -23.15 6.60
N PRO A 828 -51.63 -22.92 6.03
CA PRO A 828 -51.06 -21.59 5.94
C PRO A 828 -51.78 -20.70 4.92
N GLU A 829 -52.06 -19.45 5.32
CA GLU A 829 -52.57 -18.40 4.44
C GLU A 829 -51.45 -17.41 4.11
N ILE A 830 -51.19 -17.16 2.82
CA ILE A 830 -50.11 -16.25 2.38
C ILE A 830 -50.68 -14.88 2.02
N TYR A 831 -50.12 -13.84 2.64
CA TYR A 831 -50.46 -12.44 2.39
C TYR A 831 -49.25 -11.69 1.83
N PRO A 832 -49.30 -11.20 0.57
CA PRO A 832 -48.27 -10.32 0.04
C PRO A 832 -48.37 -8.93 0.69
N VAL A 833 -47.21 -8.34 1.00
CA VAL A 833 -47.10 -6.99 1.56
C VAL A 833 -46.20 -6.17 0.66
N THR A 834 -46.54 -4.90 0.43
CA THR A 834 -45.68 -3.95 -0.30
C THR A 834 -45.32 -2.81 0.62
N THR A 835 -44.03 -2.54 0.77
CA THR A 835 -43.52 -1.45 1.60
C THR A 835 -43.66 -0.09 0.90
N SER A 836 -43.41 0.99 1.64
CA SER A 836 -43.43 2.37 1.11
C SER A 836 -42.39 2.62 0.00
N ASP A 837 -41.30 1.84 -0.03
CA ASP A 837 -40.28 1.86 -1.07
C ASP A 837 -40.46 0.77 -2.15
N ASN A 838 -41.67 0.23 -2.27
CA ASN A 838 -42.08 -0.76 -3.28
C ASN A 838 -41.39 -2.14 -3.19
N VAL A 839 -40.81 -2.51 -2.05
CA VAL A 839 -40.29 -3.86 -1.81
C VAL A 839 -41.44 -4.82 -1.53
N LYS A 840 -41.39 -6.01 -2.15
CA LYS A 840 -42.39 -7.07 -1.99
C LYS A 840 -41.97 -8.01 -0.86
N LEU A 841 -42.77 -8.04 0.21
CA LEU A 841 -42.61 -8.88 1.39
C LEU A 841 -43.73 -9.94 1.46
N ARG A 842 -43.60 -10.89 2.37
CA ARG A 842 -44.59 -11.96 2.58
C ARG A 842 -44.89 -12.16 4.06
N LEU A 843 -46.17 -12.32 4.38
CA LEU A 843 -46.64 -12.82 5.66
C LEU A 843 -47.30 -14.19 5.47
N THR A 844 -46.93 -15.16 6.28
CA THR A 844 -47.59 -16.47 6.34
C THR A 844 -48.37 -16.58 7.65
N ARG A 845 -49.67 -16.84 7.56
CA ARG A 845 -50.57 -16.91 8.72
C ARG A 845 -51.01 -18.34 9.01
N TYR A 846 -50.99 -18.71 10.28
CA TYR A 846 -51.53 -19.96 10.82
C TYR A 846 -52.68 -19.63 11.80
N ASP A 847 -53.91 -19.67 11.29
CA ASP A 847 -55.09 -19.21 12.02
C ASP A 847 -55.65 -20.27 12.98
N ALA A 848 -55.13 -20.31 14.22
CA ALA A 848 -55.58 -21.25 15.24
C ALA A 848 -57.00 -20.98 15.75
N ARG A 849 -57.61 -19.82 15.43
CA ARG A 849 -58.98 -19.47 15.85
C ARG A 849 -60.02 -20.41 15.25
N LYS A 850 -59.69 -21.07 14.13
CA LYS A 850 -60.51 -22.14 13.52
C LYS A 850 -60.66 -23.39 14.42
N LYS A 851 -59.92 -23.48 15.55
CA LYS A 851 -60.00 -24.57 16.55
C LYS A 851 -60.66 -24.20 17.90
N GLY A 852 -61.12 -22.96 18.10
CA GLY A 852 -62.03 -22.59 19.21
C GLY A 852 -61.50 -21.64 20.29
N GLU A 853 -60.18 -21.49 20.46
CA GLU A 853 -59.57 -20.51 21.38
C GLU A 853 -58.83 -19.41 20.59
N ASN A 854 -58.95 -18.15 21.03
CA ASN A 854 -58.34 -17.00 20.35
C ASN A 854 -57.61 -16.11 21.37
N LYS A 855 -56.29 -16.30 21.48
CA LYS A 855 -55.41 -15.52 22.37
C LYS A 855 -54.78 -14.28 21.70
N GLY A 856 -55.22 -13.94 20.49
CA GLY A 856 -54.72 -12.80 19.72
C GLY A 856 -53.55 -13.14 18.78
N SER A 857 -53.12 -12.14 17.99
CA SER A 857 -52.08 -12.34 16.96
C SER A 857 -50.66 -12.18 17.51
N VAL A 858 -49.77 -13.09 17.11
CA VAL A 858 -48.33 -13.03 17.40
C VAL A 858 -47.57 -13.04 16.08
N MET A 859 -46.78 -11.99 15.82
CA MET A 859 -45.94 -11.90 14.61
C MET A 859 -44.49 -12.30 14.91
N LEU A 860 -43.97 -13.28 14.19
CA LEU A 860 -42.63 -13.86 14.32
C LEU A 860 -41.69 -13.23 13.28
N ALA A 861 -40.61 -12.61 13.73
CA ALA A 861 -39.55 -12.09 12.87
C ALA A 861 -38.25 -12.88 13.07
N HIS A 862 -37.77 -13.50 11.98
CA HIS A 862 -36.59 -14.37 11.98
C HIS A 862 -35.26 -13.59 12.06
N GLY A 863 -34.14 -14.30 12.10
CA GLY A 863 -32.79 -13.73 12.13
C GLY A 863 -32.22 -13.39 10.74
N PHE A 864 -30.93 -13.08 10.70
CA PHE A 864 -30.23 -12.71 9.47
C PHE A 864 -29.73 -13.93 8.68
N SER A 865 -29.75 -13.84 7.34
CA SER A 865 -29.37 -14.93 6.42
C SER A 865 -30.15 -16.24 6.60
N VAL A 866 -31.36 -16.13 7.14
CA VAL A 866 -32.35 -17.20 7.30
C VAL A 866 -33.73 -16.68 6.85
N SER A 867 -34.74 -17.56 6.81
CA SER A 867 -36.14 -17.19 6.56
C SER A 867 -37.03 -17.56 7.75
N GLY A 868 -38.33 -17.30 7.62
CA GLY A 868 -39.35 -17.77 8.54
C GLY A 868 -39.35 -19.29 8.76
N LEU A 869 -38.70 -20.06 7.88
CA LEU A 869 -38.59 -21.52 7.97
C LEU A 869 -38.05 -21.99 9.33
N ILE A 870 -37.18 -21.22 9.99
CA ILE A 870 -36.65 -21.60 11.31
C ILE A 870 -37.74 -21.76 12.37
N PHE A 871 -38.92 -21.15 12.19
CA PHE A 871 -40.05 -21.28 13.12
C PHE A 871 -41.02 -22.41 12.75
N GLU A 872 -41.01 -22.83 11.49
CA GLU A 872 -41.96 -23.77 10.88
C GLU A 872 -41.28 -25.06 10.34
N ILE A 873 -39.98 -25.24 10.58
CA ILE A 873 -39.23 -26.41 10.13
C ILE A 873 -39.87 -27.70 10.68
N ASP A 874 -40.08 -28.68 9.82
CA ASP A 874 -40.83 -29.89 10.15
C ASP A 874 -39.94 -31.06 10.64
N THR A 875 -38.68 -30.77 10.98
CA THR A 875 -37.71 -31.75 11.46
C THR A 875 -37.76 -32.06 12.96
N PRO A 876 -37.85 -31.07 13.89
CA PRO A 876 -38.09 -31.37 15.29
C PRO A 876 -39.51 -31.90 15.49
N ASP A 877 -39.73 -32.59 16.62
CA ASP A 877 -41.04 -33.15 16.95
C ASP A 877 -42.11 -32.06 17.00
N THR A 878 -41.84 -30.92 17.65
CA THR A 878 -42.68 -29.72 17.69
C THR A 878 -41.85 -28.49 17.31
N ASN A 879 -42.34 -27.67 16.37
CA ASN A 879 -41.73 -26.35 16.09
C ASN A 879 -42.51 -25.19 16.74
N LEU A 880 -41.95 -23.98 16.69
CA LEU A 880 -42.51 -22.81 17.40
C LEU A 880 -43.91 -22.43 16.90
N VAL A 881 -44.16 -22.54 15.58
CA VAL A 881 -45.50 -22.28 15.02
C VAL A 881 -46.52 -23.28 15.55
N GLU A 882 -46.19 -24.58 15.52
CA GLU A 882 -47.06 -25.64 16.07
C GLU A 882 -47.32 -25.42 17.57
N TYR A 883 -46.29 -25.04 18.32
CA TYR A 883 -46.39 -24.79 19.75
C TYR A 883 -47.33 -23.61 20.05
N LEU A 884 -47.15 -22.46 19.39
CA LEU A 884 -47.99 -21.29 19.60
C LEU A 884 -49.45 -21.51 19.13
N CYS A 885 -49.64 -22.18 17.99
CA CYS A 885 -50.98 -22.55 17.52
C CYS A 885 -51.68 -23.53 18.48
N ALA A 886 -50.96 -24.49 19.06
CA ALA A 886 -51.50 -25.39 20.08
C ALA A 886 -51.93 -24.67 21.36
N HIS A 887 -51.32 -23.52 21.66
CA HIS A 887 -51.68 -22.63 22.77
C HIS A 887 -52.73 -21.56 22.40
N GLY A 888 -53.33 -21.64 21.19
CA GLY A 888 -54.46 -20.78 20.80
C GLY A 888 -54.09 -19.41 20.21
N TYR A 889 -52.83 -19.19 19.80
CA TYR A 889 -52.41 -17.95 19.13
C TYR A 889 -52.63 -17.98 17.62
N ASP A 890 -53.01 -16.83 17.05
CA ASP A 890 -53.00 -16.58 15.61
C ASP A 890 -51.57 -16.17 15.20
N VAL A 891 -50.84 -17.10 14.56
CA VAL A 891 -49.39 -16.95 14.34
C VAL A 891 -49.11 -16.39 12.94
N TRP A 892 -48.28 -15.34 12.88
CA TRP A 892 -47.91 -14.65 11.64
C TRP A 892 -46.40 -14.68 11.44
N VAL A 893 -45.90 -15.41 10.47
CA VAL A 893 -44.47 -15.47 10.13
C VAL A 893 -44.14 -14.37 9.13
N MET A 894 -43.24 -13.45 9.51
CA MET A 894 -42.82 -12.32 8.69
C MET A 894 -41.56 -12.64 7.89
N GLU A 895 -41.66 -12.56 6.56
CA GLU A 895 -40.54 -12.57 5.64
C GLU A 895 -40.24 -11.12 5.23
N TYR A 896 -39.19 -10.55 5.80
CA TYR A 896 -38.75 -9.17 5.52
C TYR A 896 -37.65 -9.13 4.44
N ARG A 897 -37.21 -7.94 3.99
CA ARG A 897 -36.45 -7.77 2.73
C ARG A 897 -35.14 -8.57 2.64
N THR A 898 -34.56 -9.02 3.76
CA THR A 898 -33.35 -9.86 3.79
C THR A 898 -33.64 -11.35 4.00
N SER A 899 -34.91 -11.78 3.97
CA SER A 899 -35.29 -13.19 4.07
C SER A 899 -34.84 -13.98 2.85
N ILE A 900 -34.15 -15.09 3.06
CA ILE A 900 -33.70 -15.98 1.98
C ILE A 900 -34.86 -16.59 1.17
N ALA A 901 -36.09 -16.52 1.69
CA ALA A 901 -37.28 -16.96 0.98
C ALA A 901 -37.80 -15.94 -0.05
N LEU A 902 -37.25 -14.72 -0.07
CA LEU A 902 -37.65 -13.65 -0.98
C LEU A 902 -36.54 -13.34 -2.01
N PRO A 903 -36.90 -13.10 -3.28
CA PRO A 903 -35.93 -12.69 -4.30
C PRO A 903 -35.14 -11.42 -3.96
N CYS A 904 -35.76 -10.49 -3.22
CA CYS A 904 -35.14 -9.22 -2.82
C CYS A 904 -34.03 -9.35 -1.76
N SER A 905 -33.80 -10.54 -1.19
CA SER A 905 -32.70 -10.77 -0.22
C SER A 905 -31.31 -10.44 -0.75
N LYS A 906 -31.14 -10.45 -2.07
CA LYS A 906 -29.90 -10.09 -2.77
C LYS A 906 -29.70 -8.58 -2.93
N ASP A 907 -30.77 -7.79 -2.78
CA ASP A 907 -30.75 -6.34 -2.97
C ASP A 907 -30.23 -5.66 -1.69
N GLN A 908 -29.19 -4.83 -1.82
CA GLN A 908 -28.54 -4.17 -0.70
C GLN A 908 -29.52 -3.27 0.08
N SER A 909 -29.58 -3.45 1.40
CA SER A 909 -30.45 -2.66 2.30
C SER A 909 -29.87 -2.54 3.70
N THR A 910 -30.35 -1.59 4.49
CA THR A 910 -29.88 -1.35 5.86
C THR A 910 -30.81 -1.98 6.90
N ALA A 911 -30.34 -2.11 8.15
CA ALA A 911 -31.22 -2.46 9.26
C ALA A 911 -32.27 -1.36 9.53
N ASP A 912 -31.95 -0.10 9.19
CA ASP A 912 -32.92 1.01 9.23
C ASP A 912 -34.08 0.78 8.27
N ASP A 913 -33.81 0.30 7.05
CA ASP A 913 -34.84 0.00 6.08
C ASP A 913 -35.83 -1.06 6.59
N ILE A 914 -35.31 -2.13 7.21
CA ILE A 914 -36.14 -3.19 7.80
C ILE A 914 -37.00 -2.60 8.93
N ALA A 915 -36.38 -1.87 9.86
CA ALA A 915 -37.05 -1.30 11.02
C ALA A 915 -38.12 -0.27 10.64
N MET A 916 -37.82 0.62 9.70
CA MET A 916 -38.64 1.79 9.40
C MET A 916 -39.65 1.57 8.27
N LYS A 917 -39.51 0.51 7.46
CA LYS A 917 -40.37 0.26 6.31
C LYS A 917 -41.03 -1.12 6.35
N ASP A 918 -40.30 -2.17 6.70
CA ASP A 918 -40.84 -3.55 6.66
C ASP A 918 -41.77 -3.82 7.84
N PHE A 919 -41.29 -3.57 9.07
CA PHE A 919 -42.10 -3.77 10.28
C PHE A 919 -43.43 -3.00 10.24
N PRO A 920 -43.48 -1.69 9.94
CA PRO A 920 -44.74 -0.96 9.83
C PRO A 920 -45.69 -1.55 8.77
N ALA A 921 -45.18 -1.91 7.60
CA ALA A 921 -46.01 -2.48 6.53
C ALA A 921 -46.62 -3.83 6.94
N CYS A 922 -45.83 -4.69 7.57
CA CYS A 922 -46.30 -6.01 8.04
C CYS A 922 -47.28 -5.88 9.21
N VAL A 923 -46.98 -5.08 10.24
CA VAL A 923 -47.90 -4.86 11.37
C VAL A 923 -49.24 -4.30 10.90
N ASN A 924 -49.21 -3.28 10.04
CA ASN A 924 -50.44 -2.70 9.49
C ASN A 924 -51.26 -3.74 8.72
N LYS A 925 -50.60 -4.63 7.97
CA LYS A 925 -51.32 -5.69 7.25
C LYS A 925 -51.96 -6.70 8.19
N VAL A 926 -51.28 -7.10 9.26
CA VAL A 926 -51.84 -8.01 10.27
C VAL A 926 -53.07 -7.37 10.93
N LEU A 927 -52.99 -6.09 11.33
CA LEU A 927 -54.11 -5.38 11.94
C LEU A 927 -55.30 -5.25 10.97
N GLU A 928 -55.03 -4.93 9.70
CA GLU A 928 -56.04 -4.85 8.64
C GLU A 928 -56.79 -6.18 8.46
N VAL A 929 -56.06 -7.30 8.39
CA VAL A 929 -56.65 -8.63 8.14
C VAL A 929 -57.34 -9.20 9.37
N THR A 930 -56.81 -8.93 10.57
CA THR A 930 -57.34 -9.50 11.83
C THR A 930 -58.45 -8.66 12.44
N GLY A 931 -58.50 -7.35 12.14
CA GLY A 931 -59.35 -6.38 12.82
C GLY A 931 -58.94 -6.09 14.27
N GLN A 932 -57.78 -6.58 14.73
CA GLN A 932 -57.27 -6.34 16.08
C GLN A 932 -56.72 -4.91 16.20
N LYS A 933 -56.70 -4.38 17.43
CA LYS A 933 -56.12 -3.05 17.72
C LYS A 933 -54.60 -3.08 17.83
N ASP A 934 -54.06 -4.22 18.24
CA ASP A 934 -52.64 -4.44 18.46
C ASP A 934 -52.29 -5.93 18.33
N ILE A 935 -50.99 -6.22 18.20
CA ILE A 935 -50.41 -7.56 18.13
C ILE A 935 -49.29 -7.72 19.16
N GLN A 936 -48.83 -8.96 19.38
CA GLN A 936 -47.59 -9.25 20.10
C GLN A 936 -46.48 -9.56 19.10
N LEU A 937 -45.24 -9.19 19.42
CA LEU A 937 -44.08 -9.54 18.60
C LEU A 937 -43.25 -10.63 19.25
N PHE A 938 -42.82 -11.60 18.47
CA PHE A 938 -41.71 -12.48 18.79
C PHE A 938 -40.60 -12.23 17.77
N THR A 939 -39.41 -11.91 18.24
CA THR A 939 -38.32 -11.49 17.37
C THR A 939 -37.02 -12.18 17.75
N HIS A 940 -36.29 -12.67 16.76
CA HIS A 940 -35.05 -13.42 16.95
C HIS A 940 -33.86 -12.77 16.24
N CYS A 941 -32.70 -12.72 16.91
CA CYS A 941 -31.44 -12.27 16.32
C CYS A 941 -31.60 -10.87 15.67
N VAL A 942 -31.26 -10.70 14.38
CA VAL A 942 -31.44 -9.41 13.68
C VAL A 942 -32.90 -8.97 13.62
N GLY A 943 -33.87 -9.89 13.57
CA GLY A 943 -35.28 -9.55 13.73
C GLY A 943 -35.57 -8.86 15.07
N ALA A 944 -34.87 -9.23 16.14
CA ALA A 944 -34.98 -8.57 17.45
C ALA A 944 -34.32 -7.18 17.44
N ILE A 945 -33.14 -7.06 16.83
CA ILE A 945 -32.46 -5.76 16.63
C ILE A 945 -33.37 -4.80 15.87
N THR A 946 -33.87 -5.20 14.70
CA THR A 946 -34.71 -4.37 13.84
C THR A 946 -36.10 -4.15 14.41
N GLY A 947 -36.63 -5.11 15.18
CA GLY A 947 -37.90 -4.95 15.89
C GLY A 947 -37.80 -3.89 16.99
N VAL A 948 -36.70 -3.90 17.76
CA VAL A 948 -36.44 -2.87 18.79
C VAL A 948 -36.18 -1.52 18.12
N MET A 949 -35.42 -1.48 17.02
CA MET A 949 -35.26 -0.27 16.20
C MET A 949 -36.61 0.25 15.69
N ALA A 950 -37.52 -0.62 15.24
CA ALA A 950 -38.84 -0.22 14.75
C ALA A 950 -39.68 0.40 15.87
N MET A 951 -39.70 -0.22 17.06
CA MET A 951 -40.36 0.34 18.25
C MET A 951 -39.77 1.71 18.61
N LEU A 952 -38.44 1.83 18.66
CA LEU A 952 -37.74 3.09 18.91
C LEU A 952 -37.96 4.12 17.78
N GLY A 953 -38.18 3.66 16.54
CA GLY A 953 -38.53 4.47 15.37
C GLY A 953 -39.98 4.97 15.38
N GLY A 954 -40.81 4.44 16.28
CA GLY A 954 -42.19 4.89 16.49
C GLY A 954 -43.28 3.95 15.99
N LEU A 955 -42.97 2.67 15.74
CA LEU A 955 -43.94 1.63 15.40
C LEU A 955 -45.14 1.63 16.37
N LYS A 956 -46.35 1.47 15.82
CA LYS A 956 -47.63 1.44 16.55
C LYS A 956 -48.31 0.09 16.35
N GLY A 957 -49.29 -0.21 17.21
CA GLY A 957 -50.08 -1.45 17.10
C GLY A 957 -49.39 -2.70 17.65
N VAL A 958 -48.41 -2.53 18.55
CA VAL A 958 -47.72 -3.63 19.26
C VAL A 958 -47.94 -3.45 20.75
N ARG A 959 -48.50 -4.46 21.43
CA ARG A 959 -48.78 -4.40 22.88
C ARG A 959 -47.69 -5.02 23.75
N SER A 960 -46.91 -5.97 23.22
CA SER A 960 -45.83 -6.65 23.94
C SER A 960 -44.80 -7.19 22.95
N MET A 961 -43.57 -7.43 23.41
CA MET A 961 -42.47 -7.92 22.55
C MET A 961 -41.55 -8.91 23.27
N VAL A 962 -41.28 -10.04 22.62
CA VAL A 962 -40.29 -11.03 23.03
C VAL A 962 -39.04 -10.88 22.16
N CYS A 963 -37.88 -10.70 22.80
CA CYS A 963 -36.57 -10.54 22.15
C CYS A 963 -35.70 -11.78 22.44
N PHE A 964 -35.42 -12.56 21.40
CA PHE A 964 -34.55 -13.73 21.48
C PHE A 964 -33.11 -13.35 21.10
N GLN A 965 -32.18 -13.74 21.99
CA GLN A 965 -30.72 -13.68 21.85
C GLN A 965 -30.06 -12.30 21.79
N VAL A 966 -30.80 -11.22 21.51
CA VAL A 966 -30.27 -9.85 21.47
C VAL A 966 -31.41 -8.82 21.55
N ALA A 967 -31.11 -7.58 21.91
CA ALA A 967 -32.07 -6.47 21.96
C ALA A 967 -31.43 -5.13 21.55
N ALA A 968 -31.40 -4.12 22.44
CA ALA A 968 -30.91 -2.76 22.13
C ALA A 968 -29.41 -2.58 22.36
N ASP A 969 -28.80 -3.41 23.20
CA ASP A 969 -27.37 -3.47 23.42
C ASP A 969 -26.80 -4.64 22.61
N ILE A 970 -25.80 -4.37 21.76
CA ILE A 970 -25.28 -5.32 20.78
C ILE A 970 -23.87 -5.72 21.20
N ILE A 971 -23.73 -6.80 21.96
CA ILE A 971 -22.43 -7.25 22.48
C ILE A 971 -22.12 -8.62 21.89
N GLY A 972 -21.17 -8.66 20.94
CA GLY A 972 -20.72 -9.91 20.32
C GLY A 972 -19.75 -10.70 21.19
N GLY A 973 -19.60 -12.00 20.93
CA GLY A 973 -18.50 -12.81 21.47
C GLY A 973 -17.14 -12.43 20.86
N GLU A 974 -16.05 -13.03 21.36
CA GLU A 974 -14.68 -12.67 20.96
C GLU A 974 -14.45 -12.76 19.43
N GLN A 975 -14.99 -13.80 18.78
CA GLN A 975 -14.88 -13.95 17.33
C GLN A 975 -15.58 -12.82 16.56
N ILE A 976 -16.78 -12.44 17.01
CA ILE A 976 -17.57 -11.37 16.39
C ILE A 976 -16.89 -10.01 16.59
N LYS A 977 -16.30 -9.76 17.77
CA LYS A 977 -15.52 -8.54 18.04
C LYS A 977 -14.30 -8.44 17.12
N LEU A 978 -13.54 -9.52 16.97
CA LEU A 978 -12.36 -9.56 16.11
C LEU A 978 -12.73 -9.29 14.64
N LYS A 979 -13.79 -9.93 14.14
CA LYS A 979 -14.28 -9.71 12.76
C LYS A 979 -14.78 -8.28 12.56
N ALA A 980 -15.49 -7.72 13.54
CA ALA A 980 -15.97 -6.34 13.48
C ALA A 980 -14.84 -5.31 13.49
N ALA A 981 -13.73 -5.59 14.19
CA ALA A 981 -12.52 -4.75 14.21
C ALA A 981 -11.72 -4.84 12.89
N ALA A 982 -11.74 -6.00 12.23
CA ALA A 982 -11.02 -6.22 10.97
C ALA A 982 -11.71 -5.63 9.73
N HIS A 983 -12.90 -5.00 9.87
CA HIS A 983 -13.67 -4.42 8.76
C HIS A 983 -13.89 -5.40 7.59
N ILE A 984 -14.12 -6.69 7.90
CA ILE A 984 -14.21 -7.77 6.90
C ILE A 984 -15.21 -7.47 5.77
N PRO A 985 -16.44 -6.95 6.01
CA PRO A 985 -17.37 -6.63 4.93
C PRO A 985 -16.83 -5.55 3.97
N SER A 986 -16.24 -4.47 4.51
CA SER A 986 -15.67 -3.39 3.72
C SER A 986 -14.41 -3.86 2.95
N LEU A 987 -13.66 -4.81 3.51
CA LEU A 987 -12.55 -5.47 2.83
C LEU A 987 -13.03 -6.32 1.65
N LEU A 988 -14.05 -7.17 1.86
CA LEU A 988 -14.63 -8.03 0.80
C LEU A 988 -15.26 -7.20 -0.33
N LYS A 989 -15.91 -6.08 -0.01
CA LYS A 989 -16.46 -5.14 -1.00
C LYS A 989 -15.37 -4.47 -1.85
N LYS A 990 -14.20 -4.15 -1.26
CA LYS A 990 -13.02 -3.66 -2.02
C LYS A 990 -12.49 -4.70 -3.01
N PHE A 991 -12.78 -5.98 -2.78
CA PHE A 991 -12.45 -7.08 -3.69
C PHE A 991 -13.59 -7.45 -4.66
N GLY A 992 -14.65 -6.63 -4.74
CA GLY A 992 -15.76 -6.83 -5.68
C GLY A 992 -16.76 -7.93 -5.29
N ILE A 993 -16.82 -8.30 -4.01
CA ILE A 993 -17.79 -9.27 -3.49
C ILE A 993 -18.94 -8.50 -2.84
N ASP A 994 -20.14 -8.57 -3.45
CA ASP A 994 -21.33 -7.84 -3.00
C ASP A 994 -22.29 -8.67 -2.12
N THR A 995 -22.15 -10.00 -2.10
CA THR A 995 -22.94 -10.93 -1.24
C THR A 995 -22.07 -12.09 -0.75
N MET A 996 -22.40 -12.63 0.42
CA MET A 996 -21.89 -13.94 0.90
C MET A 996 -23.03 -14.95 0.90
N THR A 997 -22.75 -16.24 0.73
CA THR A 997 -23.79 -17.28 0.75
C THR A 997 -23.37 -18.49 1.57
N ALA A 998 -24.31 -19.05 2.33
CA ALA A 998 -24.14 -20.33 3.00
C ALA A 998 -24.15 -21.53 2.02
N TYR A 999 -24.63 -21.37 0.79
CA TYR A 999 -24.71 -22.45 -0.20
C TYR A 999 -23.33 -22.84 -0.76
N THR A 1000 -23.09 -24.14 -0.89
CA THR A 1000 -22.02 -24.75 -1.68
C THR A 1000 -22.64 -25.37 -2.93
N ASP A 1001 -22.42 -24.77 -4.11
CA ASP A 1001 -22.95 -25.26 -5.39
C ASP A 1001 -21.93 -26.17 -6.10
N THR A 1002 -22.40 -27.29 -6.67
CA THR A 1002 -21.71 -28.14 -7.66
C THR A 1002 -21.07 -27.37 -8.84
N ASN A 1003 -21.63 -26.21 -9.22
CA ASN A 1003 -21.12 -25.32 -10.28
C ASN A 1003 -20.42 -24.05 -9.74
N ALA A 1004 -19.99 -24.04 -8.48
CA ALA A 1004 -19.42 -22.88 -7.81
C ALA A 1004 -18.20 -22.29 -8.53
N SER A 1005 -18.09 -20.95 -8.48
CA SER A 1005 -16.93 -20.21 -8.96
C SER A 1005 -15.66 -20.60 -8.18
N TRP A 1006 -14.48 -20.35 -8.74
CA TRP A 1006 -13.24 -20.76 -8.07
C TRP A 1006 -12.96 -19.98 -6.78
N LEU A 1007 -13.46 -18.75 -6.68
CA LEU A 1007 -13.37 -17.93 -5.48
C LEU A 1007 -14.14 -18.59 -4.33
N ASP A 1008 -15.28 -19.21 -4.62
CA ASP A 1008 -16.07 -19.97 -3.66
C ASP A 1008 -15.37 -21.25 -3.19
N LYS A 1009 -14.60 -21.92 -4.05
CA LYS A 1009 -13.84 -23.14 -3.70
C LYS A 1009 -12.60 -22.83 -2.84
N ALA A 1010 -11.92 -21.73 -3.12
CA ALA A 1010 -10.81 -21.24 -2.29
C ALA A 1010 -11.32 -20.74 -0.93
N LEU A 1011 -12.43 -19.98 -0.93
CA LEU A 1011 -13.11 -19.56 0.29
C LEU A 1011 -13.57 -20.76 1.12
N ASN A 1012 -14.13 -21.81 0.50
CA ASN A 1012 -14.51 -23.05 1.18
C ASN A 1012 -13.36 -23.70 1.93
N THR A 1013 -12.19 -23.74 1.30
CA THR A 1013 -11.00 -24.35 1.89
C THR A 1013 -10.49 -23.51 3.07
N ALA A 1014 -10.42 -22.19 2.90
CA ALA A 1014 -10.03 -21.27 3.98
C ALA A 1014 -11.04 -21.26 5.15
N VAL A 1015 -12.34 -21.34 4.85
CA VAL A 1015 -13.42 -21.47 5.82
C VAL A 1015 -13.34 -22.78 6.58
N LYS A 1016 -13.05 -23.89 5.90
CA LYS A 1016 -12.85 -25.21 6.53
C LYS A 1016 -11.66 -25.19 7.50
N VAL A 1017 -10.55 -24.57 7.10
CA VAL A 1017 -9.38 -24.36 7.98
C VAL A 1017 -9.76 -23.47 9.18
N TYR A 1018 -10.40 -22.34 8.94
CA TYR A 1018 -10.85 -21.42 9.99
C TYR A 1018 -11.77 -22.10 11.03
N SER A 1019 -12.77 -22.86 10.58
CA SER A 1019 -13.73 -23.53 11.46
C SER A 1019 -13.10 -24.70 12.23
N SER A 1020 -12.14 -25.40 11.63
CA SER A 1020 -11.37 -26.45 12.31
C SER A 1020 -10.49 -25.91 13.45
N VAL A 1021 -9.87 -24.74 13.27
CA VAL A 1021 -9.02 -24.07 14.28
C VAL A 1021 -9.83 -23.61 15.49
N LEU A 1022 -11.13 -23.40 15.34
CA LEU A 1022 -12.03 -22.94 16.39
C LEU A 1022 -12.80 -24.07 17.09
N GLY A 1023 -12.49 -25.33 16.77
CA GLY A 1023 -13.08 -26.50 17.44
C GLY A 1023 -14.46 -26.90 16.95
N SER A 1024 -14.91 -26.47 15.77
CA SER A 1024 -16.17 -26.98 15.22
C SER A 1024 -15.99 -28.41 14.70
N GLU A 1025 -16.55 -29.40 15.39
CA GLU A 1025 -16.43 -30.84 15.08
C GLU A 1025 -17.19 -31.32 13.82
N THR A 1026 -17.51 -30.46 12.84
CA THR A 1026 -18.39 -30.85 11.71
C THR A 1026 -17.67 -30.76 10.36
N ASN A 1027 -17.79 -31.83 9.58
CA ASN A 1027 -17.34 -31.87 8.18
C ASN A 1027 -18.38 -31.29 7.21
N ASP A 1028 -19.47 -30.70 7.71
CA ASP A 1028 -20.52 -30.16 6.87
C ASP A 1028 -20.13 -28.76 6.33
N PRO A 1029 -20.04 -28.57 5.01
CA PRO A 1029 -19.59 -27.30 4.41
C PRO A 1029 -20.49 -26.11 4.75
N ILE A 1030 -21.80 -26.35 4.91
CA ILE A 1030 -22.79 -25.30 5.19
C ILE A 1030 -22.65 -24.87 6.65
N ALA A 1031 -22.54 -25.82 7.58
CA ALA A 1031 -22.26 -25.52 8.98
C ALA A 1031 -20.94 -24.72 9.14
N ASN A 1032 -19.88 -25.10 8.41
CA ASN A 1032 -18.61 -24.38 8.44
C ASN A 1032 -18.71 -22.96 7.90
N ARG A 1033 -19.43 -22.74 6.79
CA ARG A 1033 -19.71 -21.39 6.26
C ARG A 1033 -20.52 -20.54 7.22
N VAL A 1034 -21.55 -21.12 7.85
CA VAL A 1034 -22.39 -20.43 8.82
C VAL A 1034 -21.57 -20.00 10.05
N THR A 1035 -20.71 -20.87 10.58
CA THR A 1035 -19.77 -20.52 11.67
C THR A 1035 -18.79 -19.42 11.25
N PHE A 1036 -18.27 -19.46 10.02
CA PHE A 1036 -17.40 -18.40 9.51
C PHE A 1036 -18.13 -17.07 9.36
N MET A 1037 -19.36 -17.06 8.87
CA MET A 1037 -20.15 -15.84 8.69
C MET A 1037 -20.59 -15.23 10.03
N PHE A 1038 -20.82 -16.06 11.04
CA PHE A 1038 -21.26 -15.64 12.36
C PHE A 1038 -20.25 -16.09 13.43
N SER A 1039 -20.66 -17.01 14.28
CA SER A 1039 -19.89 -17.76 15.28
C SER A 1039 -20.60 -19.11 15.46
N THR A 1040 -20.18 -19.91 16.43
CA THR A 1040 -20.93 -21.11 16.86
C THR A 1040 -22.38 -20.74 17.19
N LEU A 1041 -23.34 -21.34 16.45
CA LEU A 1041 -24.74 -20.98 16.55
C LEU A 1041 -25.53 -21.86 17.54
N TYR A 1042 -25.06 -23.03 17.93
CA TYR A 1042 -25.84 -23.99 18.71
C TYR A 1042 -24.92 -24.97 19.43
N GLU A 1043 -25.42 -25.58 20.51
CA GLU A 1043 -24.79 -26.76 21.06
C GLU A 1043 -25.22 -28.00 20.26
N LYS A 1044 -24.27 -28.79 19.78
CA LYS A 1044 -24.52 -29.97 18.95
C LYS A 1044 -25.48 -30.96 19.60
N GLU A 1045 -25.43 -31.08 20.93
CA GLU A 1045 -26.29 -31.96 21.71
C GLU A 1045 -27.77 -31.52 21.67
N ASN A 1046 -28.06 -30.24 21.43
CA ASN A 1046 -29.41 -29.69 21.40
C ASN A 1046 -30.07 -29.80 20.01
N ILE A 1047 -29.32 -30.10 18.96
CA ILE A 1047 -29.84 -30.22 17.59
C ILE A 1047 -29.98 -31.70 17.22
N ASP A 1048 -31.17 -32.12 16.80
CA ASP A 1048 -31.34 -33.47 16.26
C ASP A 1048 -30.74 -33.59 14.85
N LYS A 1049 -30.42 -34.82 14.45
CA LYS A 1049 -29.77 -35.09 13.16
C LYS A 1049 -30.59 -34.63 11.95
N LYS A 1050 -31.93 -34.78 11.96
CA LYS A 1050 -32.77 -34.39 10.82
C LYS A 1050 -32.76 -32.87 10.64
N THR A 1051 -32.78 -32.15 11.75
CA THR A 1051 -32.70 -30.69 11.79
C THR A 1051 -31.32 -30.22 11.31
N PHE A 1052 -30.24 -30.85 11.77
CA PHE A 1052 -28.88 -30.58 11.28
C PHE A 1052 -28.74 -30.81 9.77
N ASP A 1053 -29.21 -31.95 9.26
CA ASP A 1053 -29.16 -32.31 7.84
C ASP A 1053 -29.97 -31.33 6.94
N SER A 1054 -30.89 -30.56 7.53
CA SER A 1054 -31.76 -29.60 6.83
C SER A 1054 -31.25 -28.15 6.86
N PHE A 1055 -30.03 -27.89 7.34
CA PHE A 1055 -29.47 -26.53 7.44
C PHE A 1055 -29.40 -25.80 6.09
N HIS A 1056 -29.20 -26.53 5.01
CA HIS A 1056 -29.24 -25.99 3.65
C HIS A 1056 -30.60 -25.38 3.27
N GLU A 1057 -31.71 -25.78 3.90
CA GLU A 1057 -33.03 -25.15 3.71
C GLU A 1057 -33.17 -23.85 4.51
N MET A 1058 -32.43 -23.72 5.63
CA MET A 1058 -32.62 -22.66 6.62
C MET A 1058 -31.65 -21.49 6.48
N PHE A 1059 -30.42 -21.72 5.99
CA PHE A 1059 -29.38 -20.69 5.85
C PHE A 1059 -29.09 -20.39 4.38
N GLY A 1060 -28.86 -19.12 4.04
CA GLY A 1060 -28.68 -18.69 2.65
C GLY A 1060 -27.85 -17.42 2.46
N VAL A 1061 -28.29 -16.54 1.55
CA VAL A 1061 -27.56 -15.33 1.13
C VAL A 1061 -27.56 -14.25 2.21
N THR A 1062 -26.47 -13.50 2.28
CA THR A 1062 -26.22 -12.42 3.24
C THR A 1062 -26.05 -11.07 2.56
N ASN A 1063 -26.80 -10.08 3.04
CA ASN A 1063 -26.76 -8.69 2.60
C ASN A 1063 -25.57 -7.93 3.23
N LEU A 1064 -24.56 -7.56 2.45
CA LEU A 1064 -23.35 -6.96 3.03
C LEU A 1064 -23.57 -5.56 3.62
N THR A 1065 -24.49 -4.77 3.05
CA THR A 1065 -24.85 -3.45 3.61
C THR A 1065 -25.49 -3.57 4.99
N THR A 1066 -26.44 -4.50 5.17
CA THR A 1066 -26.99 -4.79 6.50
C THR A 1066 -25.90 -5.30 7.45
N TYR A 1067 -25.01 -6.17 6.95
CA TYR A 1067 -23.94 -6.73 7.77
C TYR A 1067 -22.94 -5.66 8.25
N GLU A 1068 -22.60 -4.70 7.39
CA GLU A 1068 -21.74 -3.56 7.72
C GLU A 1068 -22.31 -2.77 8.92
N GLN A 1069 -23.61 -2.47 8.89
CA GLN A 1069 -24.28 -1.80 10.00
C GLN A 1069 -24.28 -2.64 11.30
N LEU A 1070 -24.47 -3.95 11.21
CA LEU A 1070 -24.40 -4.82 12.39
C LEU A 1070 -23.00 -4.84 13.01
N THR A 1071 -21.94 -4.81 12.17
CA THR A 1071 -20.56 -4.67 12.69
C THR A 1071 -20.34 -3.32 13.36
N LEU A 1072 -20.94 -2.25 12.84
CA LEU A 1072 -20.91 -0.92 13.47
C LEU A 1072 -21.58 -0.94 14.83
N MET A 1073 -22.80 -1.46 14.94
CA MET A 1073 -23.50 -1.58 16.21
C MET A 1073 -22.74 -2.44 17.23
N THR A 1074 -22.04 -3.49 16.77
CA THR A 1074 -21.20 -4.33 17.63
C THR A 1074 -19.99 -3.56 18.16
N ARG A 1075 -19.32 -2.75 17.33
CA ARG A 1075 -18.19 -1.91 17.77
C ARG A 1075 -18.65 -0.86 18.79
N GLU A 1076 -19.81 -0.25 18.55
CA GLU A 1076 -20.41 0.74 19.43
C GLU A 1076 -21.10 0.14 20.67
N LYS A 1077 -21.29 -1.19 20.68
CA LYS A 1077 -21.98 -1.98 21.71
C LYS A 1077 -23.44 -1.60 21.92
N GLU A 1078 -24.06 -0.92 20.96
CA GLU A 1078 -25.42 -0.40 21.03
C GLU A 1078 -26.00 -0.07 19.65
N LEU A 1079 -27.32 0.12 19.54
CA LEU A 1079 -28.00 0.45 18.28
C LEU A 1079 -27.52 1.79 17.69
N ARG A 1080 -27.28 1.80 16.37
CA ARG A 1080 -26.89 2.96 15.55
C ARG A 1080 -27.64 2.95 14.22
N ASP A 1081 -27.92 4.12 13.66
CA ASP A 1081 -28.29 4.17 12.23
C ASP A 1081 -27.10 3.80 11.34
N PHE A 1082 -27.34 3.67 10.03
CA PHE A 1082 -26.30 3.31 9.07
C PHE A 1082 -25.10 4.28 9.07
N ASP A 1083 -25.35 5.57 9.35
CA ASP A 1083 -24.33 6.62 9.40
C ASP A 1083 -23.58 6.66 10.75
N GLY A 1084 -23.98 5.85 11.74
CA GLY A 1084 -23.34 5.76 13.07
C GLY A 1084 -23.91 6.69 14.13
N ASN A 1085 -24.98 7.42 13.84
CA ASN A 1085 -25.65 8.30 14.80
C ASN A 1085 -26.51 7.49 15.79
N ASN A 1086 -26.60 7.99 17.02
CA ASN A 1086 -27.46 7.41 18.05
C ASN A 1086 -28.87 8.04 18.01
N ILE A 1087 -29.66 7.69 17.00
CA ILE A 1087 -31.02 8.24 16.83
C ILE A 1087 -32.11 7.41 17.53
N TYR A 1088 -31.84 6.15 17.86
CA TYR A 1088 -32.84 5.22 18.40
C TYR A 1088 -32.93 5.28 19.94
N LEU A 1089 -31.81 5.07 20.64
CA LEU A 1089 -31.81 4.93 22.10
C LEU A 1089 -32.29 6.14 22.90
N PRO A 1090 -32.16 7.40 22.43
CA PRO A 1090 -32.78 8.54 23.11
C PRO A 1090 -34.28 8.38 23.37
N HIS A 1091 -34.97 7.55 22.58
CA HIS A 1091 -36.41 7.30 22.70
C HIS A 1091 -36.77 6.08 23.58
N ALA A 1092 -35.79 5.38 24.16
CA ALA A 1092 -36.03 4.12 24.90
C ALA A 1092 -36.99 4.27 26.08
N LYS A 1093 -36.97 5.42 26.78
CA LYS A 1093 -37.89 5.67 27.90
C LYS A 1093 -39.34 5.66 27.44
N ASP A 1094 -39.66 6.38 26.37
CA ASP A 1094 -41.05 6.61 25.97
C ASP A 1094 -41.59 5.53 25.01
N ARG A 1095 -40.72 4.95 24.17
CA ARG A 1095 -41.14 4.07 23.06
C ARG A 1095 -40.93 2.58 23.31
N LEU A 1096 -40.12 2.20 24.31
CA LEU A 1096 -40.02 0.82 24.80
C LEU A 1096 -40.75 0.64 26.13
N ASN A 1097 -41.67 1.54 26.48
CA ASN A 1097 -42.52 1.43 27.66
C ASN A 1097 -43.72 0.48 27.43
N ILE A 1098 -43.44 -0.73 26.93
CA ILE A 1098 -44.39 -1.83 26.77
C ILE A 1098 -43.86 -3.06 27.52
N PRO A 1099 -44.68 -4.06 27.85
CA PRO A 1099 -44.17 -5.31 28.35
C PRO A 1099 -43.13 -5.94 27.40
N MET A 1100 -41.99 -6.39 27.92
CA MET A 1100 -40.99 -7.12 27.12
C MET A 1100 -40.37 -8.31 27.86
N CYS A 1101 -40.13 -9.40 27.12
CA CYS A 1101 -39.41 -10.58 27.61
C CYS A 1101 -38.10 -10.78 26.82
N PHE A 1102 -37.00 -10.98 27.53
CA PHE A 1102 -35.69 -11.27 26.95
C PHE A 1102 -35.30 -12.73 27.21
N VAL A 1103 -35.10 -13.52 26.17
CA VAL A 1103 -34.67 -14.93 26.29
C VAL A 1103 -33.31 -15.10 25.61
N HIS A 1104 -32.33 -15.67 26.31
CA HIS A 1104 -30.95 -15.74 25.84
C HIS A 1104 -30.31 -17.09 26.20
N GLY A 1105 -29.59 -17.73 25.28
CA GLY A 1105 -28.83 -18.95 25.60
C GLY A 1105 -27.53 -18.66 26.34
N GLU A 1106 -27.25 -19.39 27.41
CA GLU A 1106 -26.05 -19.20 28.23
C GLU A 1106 -24.74 -19.25 27.42
N LYS A 1107 -24.66 -20.14 26.43
CA LYS A 1107 -23.48 -20.41 25.61
C LYS A 1107 -23.48 -19.67 24.27
N ASN A 1108 -24.33 -18.66 24.10
CA ASN A 1108 -24.42 -17.91 22.85
C ASN A 1108 -23.13 -17.08 22.58
N GLU A 1109 -22.37 -17.47 21.56
CA GLU A 1109 -21.15 -16.79 21.12
C GLU A 1109 -21.38 -15.68 20.08
N VAL A 1110 -22.56 -15.64 19.45
CA VAL A 1110 -22.93 -14.60 18.47
C VAL A 1110 -23.17 -13.29 19.19
N PHE A 1111 -24.04 -13.33 20.21
CA PHE A 1111 -24.28 -12.24 21.15
C PHE A 1111 -24.19 -12.80 22.55
N VAL A 1112 -23.27 -12.28 23.37
CA VAL A 1112 -23.09 -12.80 24.73
C VAL A 1112 -24.29 -12.44 25.61
N PRO A 1113 -24.62 -13.24 26.65
CA PRO A 1113 -25.77 -12.98 27.54
C PRO A 1113 -25.83 -11.57 28.13
N GLU A 1114 -24.67 -10.92 28.31
CA GLU A 1114 -24.56 -9.53 28.76
C GLU A 1114 -25.38 -8.55 27.90
N ALA A 1115 -25.53 -8.82 26.59
CA ALA A 1115 -26.28 -7.97 25.65
C ALA A 1115 -27.72 -7.73 26.12
N THR A 1116 -28.49 -8.80 26.35
CA THR A 1116 -29.88 -8.67 26.83
C THR A 1116 -29.95 -8.21 28.28
N GLU A 1117 -28.93 -8.53 29.10
CA GLU A 1117 -28.87 -8.07 30.49
C GLU A 1117 -28.75 -6.54 30.59
N ARG A 1118 -27.90 -5.94 29.76
CA ARG A 1118 -27.69 -4.50 29.72
C ARG A 1118 -28.96 -3.76 29.28
N THR A 1119 -29.64 -4.28 28.26
CA THR A 1119 -30.93 -3.70 27.81
C THR A 1119 -32.00 -3.84 28.90
N TYR A 1120 -32.12 -5.02 29.52
CA TYR A 1120 -33.08 -5.25 30.60
C TYR A 1120 -32.87 -4.29 31.79
N LYS A 1121 -31.63 -4.18 32.28
CA LYS A 1121 -31.26 -3.27 33.38
C LYS A 1121 -31.55 -1.82 33.03
N ARG A 1122 -31.26 -1.41 31.78
CA ARG A 1122 -31.56 -0.07 31.26
C ARG A 1122 -33.06 0.21 31.28
N LEU A 1123 -33.88 -0.70 30.78
CA LEU A 1123 -35.34 -0.51 30.74
C LEU A 1123 -35.99 -0.53 32.13
N LYS A 1124 -35.56 -1.42 33.03
CA LYS A 1124 -36.00 -1.40 34.45
C LYS A 1124 -35.66 -0.07 35.14
N LYS A 1125 -34.53 0.54 34.82
CA LYS A 1125 -34.15 1.86 35.33
C LYS A 1125 -35.00 2.98 34.74
N LEU A 1126 -35.27 2.95 33.43
CA LEU A 1126 -36.05 3.99 32.74
C LEU A 1126 -37.55 3.93 33.08
N ASN A 1127 -38.10 2.71 33.18
CA ASN A 1127 -39.52 2.41 33.32
C ASN A 1127 -39.75 1.38 34.46
N PRO A 1128 -39.55 1.76 35.73
CA PRO A 1128 -39.52 0.81 36.86
C PRO A 1128 -40.85 0.10 37.14
N LYS A 1129 -41.98 0.69 36.73
CA LYS A 1129 -43.32 0.11 36.89
C LYS A 1129 -43.71 -0.82 35.74
N GLN A 1130 -42.93 -0.86 34.66
CA GLN A 1130 -43.27 -1.66 33.48
C GLN A 1130 -42.79 -3.11 33.62
N HIS A 1131 -43.54 -4.00 32.99
CA HIS A 1131 -43.32 -5.44 33.02
C HIS A 1131 -42.20 -5.86 32.07
N TYR A 1132 -40.97 -5.98 32.61
CA TYR A 1132 -39.86 -6.62 31.90
C TYR A 1132 -39.43 -7.90 32.62
N GLU A 1133 -39.26 -8.98 31.87
CA GLU A 1133 -38.75 -10.29 32.33
C GLU A 1133 -37.51 -10.67 31.50
N ARG A 1134 -36.55 -11.41 32.11
CA ARG A 1134 -35.35 -11.91 31.42
C ARG A 1134 -35.03 -13.32 31.88
N HIS A 1135 -34.75 -14.20 30.93
CA HIS A 1135 -34.44 -15.61 31.12
C HIS A 1135 -33.14 -15.97 30.38
N VAL A 1136 -32.22 -16.63 31.09
CA VAL A 1136 -31.02 -17.23 30.50
C VAL A 1136 -31.18 -18.74 30.55
N ILE A 1137 -31.05 -19.39 29.40
CA ILE A 1137 -31.27 -20.84 29.27
C ILE A 1137 -29.93 -21.55 29.36
N GLU A 1138 -29.74 -22.30 30.44
CA GLU A 1138 -28.52 -23.06 30.73
C GLU A 1138 -28.25 -24.10 29.63
N GLY A 1139 -27.01 -24.20 29.18
CA GLY A 1139 -26.62 -25.20 28.18
C GLY A 1139 -27.16 -24.99 26.76
N TYR A 1140 -27.78 -23.84 26.47
CA TYR A 1140 -28.24 -23.47 25.12
C TYR A 1140 -27.35 -22.39 24.48
N GLY A 1141 -27.14 -22.49 23.17
CA GLY A 1141 -26.47 -21.50 22.32
C GLY A 1141 -27.43 -20.47 21.69
N HIS A 1142 -27.21 -20.11 20.43
CA HIS A 1142 -27.95 -19.03 19.75
C HIS A 1142 -29.25 -19.51 19.08
N GLN A 1143 -29.16 -20.47 18.16
CA GLN A 1143 -30.26 -20.99 17.34
C GLN A 1143 -30.99 -22.16 17.97
N ASP A 1144 -30.34 -22.95 18.81
CA ASP A 1144 -30.95 -24.08 19.51
C ASP A 1144 -32.06 -23.66 20.49
N CYS A 1145 -32.13 -22.38 20.92
CA CYS A 1145 -33.32 -21.86 21.60
C CYS A 1145 -34.58 -21.77 20.70
N VAL A 1146 -34.42 -21.85 19.38
CA VAL A 1146 -35.48 -21.71 18.37
C VAL A 1146 -35.71 -23.01 17.59
N ILE A 1147 -34.65 -23.74 17.24
CA ILE A 1147 -34.72 -24.98 16.45
C ILE A 1147 -34.25 -26.22 17.22
N GLY A 1148 -33.97 -26.08 18.52
CA GLY A 1148 -33.51 -27.19 19.36
C GLY A 1148 -34.57 -28.27 19.53
N LYS A 1149 -34.11 -29.53 19.64
CA LYS A 1149 -34.96 -30.72 19.75
C LYS A 1149 -35.85 -30.75 21.00
N ASN A 1150 -35.48 -29.99 22.04
CA ASN A 1150 -36.19 -29.87 23.32
C ASN A 1150 -36.65 -28.43 23.61
N ALA A 1151 -36.55 -27.50 22.65
CA ALA A 1151 -36.83 -26.09 22.89
C ALA A 1151 -38.30 -25.82 23.29
N ASP A 1152 -39.23 -26.70 22.87
CA ASP A 1152 -40.64 -26.69 23.28
C ASP A 1152 -40.85 -26.93 24.78
N ARG A 1153 -39.93 -27.67 25.40
CA ARG A 1153 -39.97 -28.00 26.83
C ARG A 1153 -39.16 -27.03 27.66
N ASP A 1154 -37.96 -26.69 27.18
CA ASP A 1154 -36.97 -25.99 27.99
C ASP A 1154 -37.02 -24.46 27.83
N VAL A 1155 -37.59 -23.96 26.72
CA VAL A 1155 -37.50 -22.54 26.34
C VAL A 1155 -38.86 -21.89 26.12
N TRP A 1156 -39.74 -22.48 25.31
CA TRP A 1156 -40.92 -21.77 24.81
C TRP A 1156 -42.03 -21.55 25.84
N HIS A 1157 -41.98 -22.22 26.99
CA HIS A 1157 -42.91 -21.93 28.09
C HIS A 1157 -42.73 -20.50 28.62
N PHE A 1158 -41.50 -19.96 28.69
CA PHE A 1158 -41.26 -18.55 29.04
C PHE A 1158 -41.92 -17.58 28.07
N VAL A 1159 -42.04 -17.97 26.79
CA VAL A 1159 -42.69 -17.18 25.75
C VAL A 1159 -44.19 -17.16 25.99
N VAL A 1160 -44.81 -18.33 26.12
CA VAL A 1160 -46.27 -18.43 26.34
C VAL A 1160 -46.67 -17.80 27.68
N ASP A 1161 -45.93 -18.06 28.76
CA ASP A 1161 -46.19 -17.46 30.08
C ASP A 1161 -46.18 -15.92 30.01
N PHE A 1162 -45.28 -15.34 29.23
CA PHE A 1162 -45.22 -13.91 29.01
C PHE A 1162 -46.35 -13.41 28.10
N LEU A 1163 -46.62 -14.10 27.00
CA LEU A 1163 -47.68 -13.72 26.05
C LEU A 1163 -49.10 -13.91 26.60
N ASP A 1164 -49.28 -14.76 27.61
CA ASP A 1164 -50.57 -14.96 28.31
C ASP A 1164 -50.84 -13.87 29.36
N LYS A 1165 -49.77 -13.30 29.94
CA LYS A 1165 -49.86 -12.22 30.94
C LYS A 1165 -50.16 -10.85 30.34
N ASN A 1166 -49.93 -10.64 29.04
CA ASN A 1166 -49.95 -9.32 28.37
C ASN A 1166 -50.74 -9.36 27.05
#